data_AF-A0A7C1VZD8-F1
#
_entry.id   AF-A0A7C1VZD8-F1
#
_cell.length_a   1.000
_cell.length_b   1.000
_cell.length_c   1.000
_cell.angle_alpha   90.00
_cell.angle_beta   90.00
_cell.angle_gamma   90.00
#
_symmetry.space_group_name_H-M   'P 1'
#
loop_
_entity.id
_entity.type
_entity.pdbx_description
1 polymer ?
#
loop_
_entity_poly.entity_id
_entity_poly.type
_entity_poly.pdbx_seq_one_letter_code
_entity_poly.pdbx_strand_id
1 'polypeptide(L)'
;MHVFSDCSDHKTGGPGRHDGVLYKPIQQTRDWLDGCDQDILIAQRSLSPFANQVRSKLNILWNHDICGKSFRQVYHTALWNIDYITGLSEFHINQQKETLRIDDTFGDIFWQTRNGIDLADFKYSTAKKKRKHLVYSSRPERGLENLVKPDGIMEKLLKIDPEITLFVAGYDHTVPDLQNYYDMLNGRIAELPNCTHVGHLPKHRLYKLFSGAAIYAYPSDFEEISCVTGDTLIDCPRDYIKYPSGIPINVLAEGKEKVDFVYAYDIEKQEIAMGKVKWVAKTKKKAEVWKLILDDGTEIKATPDHKFMLRGSDYKELKDLKCGDSLMPLYKHARIDVNLNNGKWTSESRFIMQQIIGRKLEPKEHVHHIDGNTFNNSPSNLEILSASDHAQKTFKGRKKSPQSKQKQSDSYKKFYISLTEEERKELNKNKYNGGRALWNSFKNEDERAEFIAKRTSCVSKDGRKRQKEALLKVCHKGGIACQTPEKRNTQSEYMKNGGSKKANKIRWGEEATLNNHKVASIEFYGYEDVYDMEVEKYHNFAANGVIIHNCITAMECLRSKVAILASDVGAIGETVGDCAILLDGPTSAPEYQDKFISHLLDLMKEGGPWKGIIERGYSRAEGMGWASVAQEWEDKFFGFLEAQTENKARLKSHFLYYGDRIAADQMDEKGKDTLFLKPDDLAAFNDDYFLAHGPDPFPETVKDAIAYCHPSKAYFVKAMMDNKDADINNVLDFGCDFGSLVFDLAKAYPKKSFLGVDISPEKIDLANNISDYCDTPNLLFATSLKDDSTKVDCLILSEMLEYQEKPWEFLDSLESYVIDGGTVLIISTFGPWEKMRDDAAPKQLWNFDRHDIKDMMSGKEAYCFHTGFAGEVEKVGEKIGWFYISYTKREEKKAKPINMQRKQLVQRPRHTLALSMIVKDSEGLLHRALESVQGVVDEIVVIDTGSTDSTIEIAKKYTDKVISGSCPLTYGFETPRNESLRHITADWILWIDSDEVLLNPEGIRKYLRDNAYKGYAIAQHHFSVVPPNAFKADLPIRIHRNGHDITWYGLVHEHVETELNASVTPSHLLPDVHIGHDGYLTESIRRKRFMRNYDLIKQDRKKYPERRLGRFLEVRDDIHYVRYCLEKGGGMITNELAELCEKVIKTVREHFLVKEDHMQMDALGFYSEALRILRRGFEVRFGIAVGRDNPLLTQEGISCNKFESREDVETLLASKFENMFEYFEGRYSF
;
A
#
# COMPACT_ATOMS: atom_id res chain seq x y z
N MET A 1 12.52 -0.56 -6.13
CA MET A 1 11.19 -0.95 -5.61
C MET A 1 11.22 -1.00 -4.08
N HIS A 2 10.21 -0.42 -3.44
CA HIS A 2 9.87 -0.65 -2.03
C HIS A 2 8.51 -1.35 -1.97
N VAL A 3 8.30 -2.28 -1.04
CA VAL A 3 7.02 -2.98 -0.87
C VAL A 3 6.50 -2.82 0.54
N PHE A 4 5.24 -2.41 0.64
CA PHE A 4 4.47 -2.36 1.87
C PHE A 4 3.37 -3.42 1.73
N SER A 5 3.79 -4.67 1.95
CA SER A 5 2.98 -5.83 2.30
C SER A 5 3.60 -6.38 3.59
N ASP A 6 2.84 -6.86 4.57
CA ASP A 6 3.44 -7.28 5.84
C ASP A 6 4.24 -8.54 5.58
N CYS A 7 5.52 -8.33 5.42
CA CYS A 7 6.46 -8.60 6.47
C CYS A 7 5.75 -8.62 7.84
N SER A 8 5.14 -9.70 8.25
CA SER A 8 5.90 -10.81 8.72
C SER A 8 6.02 -11.97 7.75
N ASP A 9 5.27 -12.00 6.61
CA ASP A 9 5.01 -13.33 6.05
C ASP A 9 6.24 -13.98 5.51
N HIS A 10 6.33 -15.19 6.01
CA HIS A 10 7.53 -15.62 6.67
C HIS A 10 8.49 -16.19 5.65
N LYS A 11 8.14 -15.98 4.38
CA LYS A 11 8.87 -16.40 3.20
C LYS A 11 9.24 -15.35 2.15
N THR A 12 9.24 -14.05 2.47
CA THR A 12 9.82 -12.97 1.62
C THR A 12 11.16 -12.33 2.05
N GLY A 13 11.68 -12.41 3.29
CA GLY A 13 13.05 -11.94 3.59
C GLY A 13 13.65 -11.74 5.00
N GLY A 14 13.84 -10.47 5.32
CA GLY A 14 14.41 -9.80 6.49
C GLY A 14 13.88 -8.36 6.45
N PRO A 15 13.82 -7.57 7.53
CA PRO A 15 13.32 -6.18 7.49
C PRO A 15 14.23 -5.30 6.60
N GLY A 16 13.99 -5.32 5.28
CA GLY A 16 15.16 -5.53 4.42
C GLY A 16 14.90 -6.02 2.99
N ARG A 17 16.02 -6.28 2.30
CA ARG A 17 16.18 -6.34 0.84
C ARG A 17 16.44 -7.76 0.35
N HIS A 18 15.53 -8.30 -0.45
CA HIS A 18 15.59 -9.68 -0.98
C HIS A 18 15.19 -9.63 -2.45
N ASP A 19 15.93 -10.34 -3.30
CA ASP A 19 15.84 -10.26 -4.77
C ASP A 19 15.83 -8.80 -5.30
N GLY A 20 16.59 -7.92 -4.63
CA GLY A 20 16.68 -6.49 -4.94
C GLY A 20 15.60 -5.60 -4.33
N VAL A 21 14.51 -6.16 -3.80
CA VAL A 21 13.32 -5.44 -3.30
C VAL A 21 13.33 -5.29 -1.78
N LEU A 22 13.21 -4.05 -1.28
CA LEU A 22 13.21 -3.69 0.14
C LEU A 22 11.79 -3.51 0.66
N TYR A 23 11.36 -4.34 1.62
CA TYR A 23 9.99 -4.24 2.17
C TYR A 23 9.98 -3.60 3.57
N LYS A 24 8.86 -2.97 3.99
CA LYS A 24 8.75 -2.07 5.16
C LYS A 24 7.33 -1.95 5.78
N PRO A 25 7.17 -1.73 7.12
CA PRO A 25 5.89 -1.63 7.86
C PRO A 25 4.81 -0.76 7.21
N ILE A 26 3.52 -1.16 7.19
CA ILE A 26 2.48 -0.26 6.63
C ILE A 26 2.27 0.97 7.51
N GLN A 27 2.55 0.82 8.80
CA GLN A 27 2.63 1.93 9.74
C GLN A 27 3.69 2.94 9.26
N GLN A 28 4.82 2.45 8.71
CA GLN A 28 5.80 3.28 8.01
C GLN A 28 5.41 3.62 6.55
N THR A 29 4.31 3.12 5.98
CA THR A 29 3.84 3.61 4.66
C THR A 29 3.49 5.07 4.76
N ARG A 30 2.79 5.51 5.82
CA ARG A 30 2.46 6.93 5.97
C ARG A 30 3.73 7.75 6.14
N ASP A 31 4.58 7.42 7.12
CA ASP A 31 5.87 8.09 7.36
C ASP A 31 6.79 8.11 6.11
N TRP A 32 6.75 7.08 5.26
CA TRP A 32 7.56 6.99 4.05
C TRP A 32 6.98 7.78 2.87
N LEU A 33 5.66 7.73 2.66
CA LEU A 33 4.98 8.55 1.65
C LEU A 33 4.98 10.04 2.05
N ASP A 34 5.01 10.33 3.34
CA ASP A 34 5.25 11.67 3.88
C ASP A 34 6.73 12.08 3.83
N GLY A 35 7.65 11.11 3.81
CA GLY A 35 9.09 11.29 4.01
C GLY A 35 9.96 11.19 2.75
N CYS A 36 9.38 10.90 1.58
CA CYS A 36 10.09 10.83 0.30
C CYS A 36 9.10 10.83 -0.88
N ASP A 37 9.41 11.56 -1.94
CA ASP A 37 8.71 11.40 -3.23
C ASP A 37 8.96 10.00 -3.82
N GLN A 38 7.99 9.45 -4.54
CA GLN A 38 8.07 8.12 -5.16
C GLN A 38 7.83 8.24 -6.67
N ASP A 39 8.37 7.31 -7.46
CA ASP A 39 8.07 7.26 -8.89
C ASP A 39 6.66 6.69 -9.11
N ILE A 40 6.41 5.50 -8.59
CA ILE A 40 5.14 4.77 -8.73
C ILE A 40 4.71 4.24 -7.37
N LEU A 41 3.44 4.44 -7.02
CA LEU A 41 2.76 3.81 -5.89
C LEU A 41 1.70 2.84 -6.42
N ILE A 42 1.87 1.56 -6.13
CA ILE A 42 0.88 0.51 -6.40
C ILE A 42 0.30 0.06 -5.05
N ALA A 43 -1.01 0.20 -4.87
CA ALA A 43 -1.71 -0.28 -3.68
C ALA A 43 -2.54 -1.52 -4.03
N GLN A 44 -2.15 -2.70 -3.53
CA GLN A 44 -2.87 -3.94 -3.80
C GLN A 44 -4.10 -4.06 -2.90
N ARG A 45 -5.30 -4.05 -3.51
CA ARG A 45 -6.60 -4.18 -2.84
C ARG A 45 -6.83 -3.22 -1.65
N SER A 46 -6.16 -2.07 -1.60
CA SER A 46 -6.31 -1.10 -0.51
C SER A 46 -6.38 0.35 -1.01
N LEU A 47 -7.35 1.09 -0.46
CA LEU A 47 -7.57 2.50 -0.75
C LEU A 47 -6.90 3.42 0.29
N SER A 48 -6.42 2.87 1.42
CA SER A 48 -5.88 3.67 2.52
C SER A 48 -4.70 4.59 2.17
N PRO A 49 -3.79 4.27 1.21
CA PRO A 49 -2.76 5.21 0.79
C PRO A 49 -3.33 6.45 0.08
N PHE A 50 -4.47 6.31 -0.61
CA PHE A 50 -5.03 7.34 -1.48
C PHE A 50 -6.02 8.28 -0.78
N ALA A 51 -6.40 7.99 0.48
CA ALA A 51 -7.30 8.83 1.27
C ALA A 51 -6.73 10.23 1.61
N ASN A 52 -5.42 10.41 1.48
CA ASN A 52 -4.71 11.69 1.65
C ASN A 52 -3.76 11.88 0.45
N GLN A 53 -3.42 13.13 0.10
CA GLN A 53 -2.51 13.41 -1.01
C GLN A 53 -1.19 12.64 -0.90
N VAL A 54 -0.70 12.15 -2.04
CA VAL A 54 0.59 11.47 -2.15
C VAL A 54 1.44 12.13 -3.25
N ARG A 55 2.77 12.09 -3.06
CA ARG A 55 3.80 12.62 -3.98
C ARG A 55 4.46 11.55 -4.86
N SER A 56 3.85 10.39 -4.95
CA SER A 56 4.08 9.46 -6.06
C SER A 56 3.78 10.17 -7.38
N LYS A 57 4.57 9.92 -8.42
CA LYS A 57 4.27 10.46 -9.77
C LYS A 57 3.07 9.70 -10.38
N LEU A 58 3.04 8.38 -10.23
CA LEU A 58 1.94 7.52 -10.69
C LEU A 58 1.28 6.75 -9.53
N ASN A 59 -0.05 6.70 -9.49
CA ASN A 59 -0.90 6.08 -8.46
C ASN A 59 -1.81 4.99 -9.05
N ILE A 60 -1.57 3.72 -8.70
CA ILE A 60 -2.31 2.57 -9.25
C ILE A 60 -2.96 1.76 -8.12
N LEU A 61 -4.27 1.51 -8.24
CA LEU A 61 -4.99 0.57 -7.40
C LEU A 61 -4.99 -0.82 -8.06
N TRP A 62 -4.14 -1.73 -7.57
CA TRP A 62 -4.13 -3.13 -8.02
C TRP A 62 -5.26 -3.92 -7.34
N ASN A 63 -6.48 -3.76 -7.84
CA ASN A 63 -7.59 -4.64 -7.48
C ASN A 63 -7.68 -5.82 -8.46
N HIS A 64 -7.72 -7.04 -7.92
CA HIS A 64 -7.69 -8.28 -8.70
C HIS A 64 -8.75 -9.30 -8.29
N ASP A 65 -9.63 -8.94 -7.36
CA ASP A 65 -10.85 -9.69 -7.04
C ASP A 65 -12.08 -8.84 -7.38
N ILE A 66 -13.26 -9.45 -7.25
CA ILE A 66 -14.53 -8.73 -7.30
C ILE A 66 -14.64 -7.66 -6.20
N CYS A 67 -15.24 -6.52 -6.53
CA CYS A 67 -15.55 -5.47 -5.57
C CYS A 67 -16.90 -5.76 -4.88
N GLY A 68 -16.97 -5.56 -3.56
CA GLY A 68 -18.22 -5.66 -2.81
C GLY A 68 -19.02 -4.35 -2.84
N LYS A 69 -20.33 -4.43 -3.08
CA LYS A 69 -21.26 -3.28 -3.13
C LYS A 69 -21.18 -2.40 -1.86
N SER A 70 -20.90 -3.01 -0.71
CA SER A 70 -20.71 -2.35 0.59
C SER A 70 -19.46 -1.44 0.71
N PHE A 71 -18.54 -1.46 -0.27
CA PHE A 71 -17.35 -0.59 -0.28
C PHE A 71 -17.48 0.63 -1.21
N ARG A 72 -18.55 0.73 -2.03
CA ARG A 72 -18.75 1.79 -3.05
C ARG A 72 -18.37 3.20 -2.56
N GLN A 73 -18.90 3.61 -1.41
CA GLN A 73 -18.67 4.97 -0.87
C GLN A 73 -17.21 5.25 -0.51
N VAL A 74 -16.42 4.24 -0.14
CA VAL A 74 -15.00 4.38 0.23
C VAL A 74 -14.12 4.54 -1.01
N TYR A 75 -14.48 3.89 -2.12
CA TYR A 75 -13.85 4.15 -3.43
C TYR A 75 -14.09 5.60 -3.86
N HIS A 76 -15.35 6.08 -3.80
CA HIS A 76 -15.74 7.45 -4.14
C HIS A 76 -15.18 8.57 -3.23
N THR A 77 -14.40 8.23 -2.19
CA THR A 77 -13.58 9.20 -1.44
C THR A 77 -12.09 9.20 -1.80
N ALA A 78 -11.62 8.22 -2.58
CA ALA A 78 -10.22 8.00 -2.91
C ALA A 78 -9.88 8.18 -4.41
N LEU A 79 -10.87 8.09 -5.31
CA LEU A 79 -10.66 8.15 -6.78
C LEU A 79 -9.95 9.43 -7.27
N TRP A 80 -10.00 10.55 -6.55
CA TRP A 80 -9.35 11.81 -6.96
C TRP A 80 -7.81 11.74 -6.93
N ASN A 81 -7.27 10.70 -6.28
CA ASN A 81 -5.85 10.47 -6.06
C ASN A 81 -5.40 9.13 -6.65
N ILE A 82 -6.22 8.51 -7.51
CA ILE A 82 -5.93 7.26 -8.22
C ILE A 82 -5.92 7.58 -9.71
N ASP A 83 -4.79 7.31 -10.36
CA ASP A 83 -4.66 7.52 -11.81
C ASP A 83 -5.26 6.32 -12.57
N TYR A 84 -5.01 5.09 -12.09
CA TYR A 84 -5.51 3.85 -12.70
C TYR A 84 -5.98 2.80 -11.68
N ILE A 85 -6.98 2.00 -12.07
CA ILE A 85 -7.50 0.82 -11.36
C ILE A 85 -7.31 -0.39 -12.28
N THR A 86 -6.81 -1.51 -11.75
CA THR A 86 -6.65 -2.73 -12.55
C THR A 86 -7.88 -3.65 -12.50
N GLY A 87 -7.94 -4.61 -13.43
CA GLY A 87 -8.58 -5.92 -13.22
C GLY A 87 -7.74 -7.04 -13.84
N LEU A 88 -7.94 -8.30 -13.44
CA LEU A 88 -7.27 -9.45 -14.07
C LEU A 88 -7.94 -9.90 -15.39
N SER A 89 -9.11 -9.35 -15.67
CA SER A 89 -10.00 -9.78 -16.74
C SER A 89 -11.05 -8.69 -16.98
N GLU A 90 -11.69 -8.70 -18.15
CA GLU A 90 -12.78 -7.80 -18.50
C GLU A 90 -13.99 -8.01 -17.57
N PHE A 91 -14.32 -9.25 -17.19
CA PHE A 91 -15.30 -9.55 -16.14
C PHE A 91 -14.96 -8.83 -14.82
N HIS A 92 -13.70 -8.85 -14.37
CA HIS A 92 -13.28 -8.12 -13.16
C HIS A 92 -13.40 -6.60 -13.31
N ILE A 93 -13.22 -6.04 -14.51
CA ILE A 93 -13.41 -4.62 -14.78
C ILE A 93 -14.90 -4.28 -14.78
N ASN A 94 -15.72 -5.05 -15.50
CA ASN A 94 -17.16 -4.81 -15.64
C ASN A 94 -17.90 -5.01 -14.30
N GLN A 95 -17.51 -6.00 -13.49
CA GLN A 95 -18.00 -6.20 -12.12
C GLN A 95 -17.64 -5.01 -11.22
N GLN A 96 -16.43 -4.45 -11.35
CA GLN A 96 -16.03 -3.23 -10.64
C GLN A 96 -16.80 -1.99 -11.12
N LYS A 97 -16.99 -1.84 -12.44
CA LYS A 97 -17.80 -0.78 -13.06
C LYS A 97 -19.23 -0.76 -12.50
N GLU A 98 -19.95 -1.89 -12.58
CA GLU A 98 -21.31 -2.02 -12.01
C GLU A 98 -21.32 -1.75 -10.49
N THR A 99 -20.41 -2.41 -9.76
CA THR A 99 -20.36 -2.29 -8.30
C THR A 99 -20.13 -0.87 -7.84
N LEU A 100 -19.23 -0.14 -8.50
CA LEU A 100 -18.87 1.23 -8.12
C LEU A 100 -19.79 2.29 -8.75
N ARG A 101 -20.69 1.90 -9.68
CA ARG A 101 -21.41 2.81 -10.60
C ARG A 101 -20.39 3.73 -11.32
N ILE A 102 -19.35 3.11 -11.87
CA ILE A 102 -18.32 3.72 -12.73
C ILE A 102 -18.62 3.24 -14.15
N ASP A 103 -19.27 4.07 -14.96
CA ASP A 103 -19.50 3.81 -16.39
C ASP A 103 -18.31 4.31 -17.24
N ASP A 104 -18.37 4.08 -18.55
CA ASP A 104 -17.32 4.48 -19.50
C ASP A 104 -17.12 6.00 -19.57
N THR A 105 -18.06 6.81 -19.03
CA THR A 105 -17.91 8.26 -18.97
C THR A 105 -16.96 8.72 -17.86
N PHE A 106 -16.48 7.83 -16.99
CA PHE A 106 -15.40 8.09 -16.03
C PHE A 106 -13.99 8.08 -16.68
N GLY A 107 -13.91 7.74 -17.98
CA GLY A 107 -12.66 7.64 -18.75
C GLY A 107 -11.90 6.33 -18.54
N ASP A 108 -10.81 6.17 -19.31
CA ASP A 108 -9.98 4.95 -19.35
C ASP A 108 -9.06 4.78 -18.13
N ILE A 109 -9.61 4.95 -16.92
CA ILE A 109 -8.94 4.65 -15.66
C ILE A 109 -8.72 3.14 -15.45
N PHE A 110 -9.38 2.27 -16.23
CA PHE A 110 -9.28 0.82 -16.08
C PHE A 110 -8.20 0.20 -16.94
N TRP A 111 -7.26 -0.51 -16.31
CA TRP A 111 -6.21 -1.27 -16.97
C TRP A 111 -6.44 -2.78 -16.79
N GLN A 112 -6.73 -3.48 -17.89
CA GLN A 112 -6.73 -4.94 -17.89
C GLN A 112 -5.30 -5.47 -17.77
N THR A 113 -5.09 -6.29 -16.75
CA THR A 113 -3.86 -7.04 -16.47
C THR A 113 -4.17 -8.54 -16.59
N ARG A 114 -3.18 -9.41 -16.35
CA ARG A 114 -3.35 -10.87 -16.40
C ARG A 114 -2.46 -11.58 -15.40
N ASN A 115 -2.87 -12.77 -14.96
CA ASN A 115 -2.03 -13.66 -14.15
C ASN A 115 -0.90 -14.28 -14.97
N GLY A 116 0.20 -14.60 -14.30
CA GLY A 116 1.29 -15.40 -14.85
C GLY A 116 1.41 -16.79 -14.20
N ILE A 117 2.10 -17.71 -14.89
CA ILE A 117 2.52 -19.01 -14.36
C ILE A 117 4.04 -19.14 -14.36
N ASP A 118 4.55 -19.98 -13.46
CA ASP A 118 5.96 -20.34 -13.43
C ASP A 118 6.24 -21.49 -14.41
N LEU A 119 6.74 -21.14 -15.60
CA LEU A 119 7.06 -22.10 -16.65
C LEU A 119 8.17 -23.10 -16.25
N ALA A 120 8.93 -22.85 -15.18
CA ALA A 120 9.96 -23.76 -14.71
C ALA A 120 9.41 -25.00 -13.98
N ASP A 121 8.26 -24.88 -13.31
CA ASP A 121 7.70 -25.96 -12.47
C ASP A 121 7.16 -27.15 -13.29
N PHE A 122 6.83 -26.93 -14.57
CA PHE A 122 6.28 -27.96 -15.47
C PHE A 122 7.31 -28.95 -16.04
N LYS A 123 8.60 -28.79 -15.71
CA LYS A 123 9.73 -29.62 -16.23
C LYS A 123 9.64 -31.13 -15.93
N TYR A 124 8.72 -31.54 -15.07
CA TYR A 124 8.52 -32.95 -14.66
C TYR A 124 7.25 -33.60 -15.26
N SER A 125 6.59 -32.94 -16.21
CA SER A 125 5.38 -33.39 -16.91
C SER A 125 5.66 -34.55 -17.90
N THR A 126 5.91 -35.77 -17.40
CA THR A 126 6.36 -36.93 -18.22
C THR A 126 5.42 -38.15 -18.21
N ALA A 127 4.27 -38.08 -17.57
CA ALA A 127 3.32 -39.20 -17.55
C ALA A 127 2.65 -39.41 -18.92
N LYS A 128 2.42 -40.66 -19.31
CA LYS A 128 1.67 -40.99 -20.54
C LYS A 128 0.17 -40.74 -20.30
N LYS A 129 -0.38 -39.74 -20.98
CA LYS A 129 -1.82 -39.42 -21.03
C LYS A 129 -2.69 -40.65 -21.28
N LYS A 130 -3.78 -40.78 -20.52
CA LYS A 130 -4.82 -41.80 -20.71
C LYS A 130 -6.15 -41.13 -21.03
N ARG A 131 -6.70 -41.37 -22.23
CA ARG A 131 -7.91 -40.69 -22.75
C ARG A 131 -9.11 -40.74 -21.82
N LYS A 132 -9.36 -41.89 -21.17
CA LYS A 132 -10.49 -42.12 -20.25
C LYS A 132 -10.28 -41.60 -18.81
N HIS A 133 -9.17 -40.91 -18.52
CA HIS A 133 -8.90 -40.33 -17.19
C HIS A 133 -9.35 -38.86 -17.12
N LEU A 134 -10.34 -38.59 -16.27
CA LEU A 134 -10.79 -37.27 -15.86
C LEU A 134 -10.05 -36.80 -14.59
N VAL A 135 -9.89 -35.48 -14.42
CA VAL A 135 -9.41 -34.87 -13.18
C VAL A 135 -10.31 -33.70 -12.75
N TYR A 136 -10.49 -33.57 -11.44
CA TYR A 136 -11.07 -32.40 -10.77
C TYR A 136 -10.09 -32.00 -9.66
N SER A 137 -9.75 -30.70 -9.53
CA SER A 137 -8.83 -30.23 -8.47
C SER A 137 -9.17 -28.82 -8.01
N SER A 138 -10.41 -28.66 -7.58
CA SER A 138 -10.97 -27.41 -7.08
C SER A 138 -11.77 -27.64 -5.80
N ARG A 139 -12.37 -26.56 -5.31
CA ARG A 139 -13.33 -26.52 -4.21
C ARG A 139 -14.61 -27.27 -4.58
N PRO A 140 -15.03 -28.33 -3.87
CA PRO A 140 -16.23 -29.10 -4.22
C PRO A 140 -17.54 -28.33 -4.46
N GLU A 141 -17.73 -27.17 -3.84
CA GLU A 141 -18.84 -26.23 -4.12
C GLU A 141 -18.83 -25.74 -5.56
N ARG A 142 -17.66 -25.72 -6.20
CA ARG A 142 -17.42 -25.39 -7.60
C ARG A 142 -17.70 -26.58 -8.50
N GLY A 143 -18.82 -27.26 -8.28
CA GLY A 143 -19.36 -28.27 -9.19
C GLY A 143 -18.96 -29.73 -8.99
N LEU A 144 -18.21 -30.11 -7.94
CA LEU A 144 -17.91 -31.55 -7.72
C LEU A 144 -19.19 -32.35 -7.52
N GLU A 145 -20.19 -31.75 -6.86
CA GLU A 145 -21.51 -32.35 -6.68
C GLU A 145 -22.14 -32.82 -8.01
N ASN A 146 -22.08 -32.01 -9.06
CA ASN A 146 -22.64 -32.37 -10.38
C ASN A 146 -21.92 -33.57 -11.01
N LEU A 147 -20.65 -33.81 -10.66
CA LEU A 147 -19.92 -34.99 -11.09
C LEU A 147 -20.38 -36.27 -10.36
N VAL A 148 -20.69 -36.22 -9.06
CA VAL A 148 -20.77 -37.44 -8.22
C VAL A 148 -22.11 -37.69 -7.50
N LYS A 149 -23.05 -36.74 -7.50
CA LYS A 149 -24.40 -36.91 -6.92
C LYS A 149 -25.17 -38.08 -7.56
N PRO A 150 -26.24 -38.60 -6.92
CA PRO A 150 -27.16 -39.55 -7.55
C PRO A 150 -27.67 -39.03 -8.90
N ASP A 151 -27.69 -39.90 -9.92
CA ASP A 151 -27.94 -39.55 -11.34
C ASP A 151 -27.03 -38.45 -11.93
N GLY A 152 -25.92 -38.11 -11.26
CA GLY A 152 -24.90 -37.17 -11.71
C GLY A 152 -24.04 -37.70 -12.86
N ILE A 153 -23.14 -36.84 -13.34
CA ILE A 153 -22.38 -37.04 -14.59
C ILE A 153 -21.58 -38.36 -14.58
N MET A 154 -20.87 -38.71 -13.50
CA MET A 154 -20.12 -39.96 -13.44
C MET A 154 -21.00 -41.20 -13.43
N GLU A 155 -22.14 -41.18 -12.72
CA GLU A 155 -23.04 -42.33 -12.67
C GLU A 155 -23.69 -42.59 -14.04
N LYS A 156 -24.00 -41.52 -14.80
CA LYS A 156 -24.44 -41.61 -16.21
C LYS A 156 -23.31 -42.13 -17.12
N LEU A 157 -22.07 -41.66 -16.98
CA LEU A 157 -20.93 -42.08 -17.79
C LEU A 157 -20.56 -43.56 -17.58
N LEU A 158 -20.53 -44.04 -16.34
CA LEU A 158 -20.14 -45.41 -16.00
C LEU A 158 -21.17 -46.46 -16.50
N LYS A 159 -22.42 -46.04 -16.75
CA LYS A 159 -23.45 -46.83 -17.45
C LYS A 159 -23.21 -46.93 -18.97
N ILE A 160 -22.35 -46.07 -19.54
CA ILE A 160 -21.99 -46.03 -20.98
C ILE A 160 -20.63 -46.70 -21.24
N ASP A 161 -19.61 -46.35 -20.44
CA ASP A 161 -18.24 -46.87 -20.58
C ASP A 161 -17.62 -47.07 -19.17
N PRO A 162 -17.52 -48.32 -18.68
CA PRO A 162 -17.06 -48.60 -17.32
C PRO A 162 -15.55 -48.41 -17.15
N GLU A 163 -14.77 -48.13 -18.19
CA GLU A 163 -13.33 -47.82 -18.06
C GLU A 163 -13.03 -46.34 -17.79
N ILE A 164 -14.05 -45.47 -17.76
CA ILE A 164 -13.89 -44.05 -17.41
C ILE A 164 -13.50 -43.94 -15.94
N THR A 165 -12.46 -43.14 -15.65
CA THR A 165 -11.89 -42.98 -14.30
C THR A 165 -11.83 -41.50 -13.92
N LEU A 166 -12.32 -41.12 -12.74
CA LEU A 166 -12.26 -39.75 -12.22
C LEU A 166 -11.30 -39.64 -11.02
N PHE A 167 -10.32 -38.75 -11.13
CA PHE A 167 -9.39 -38.40 -10.06
C PHE A 167 -9.76 -37.05 -9.45
N VAL A 168 -10.25 -37.06 -8.21
CA VAL A 168 -10.58 -35.85 -7.45
C VAL A 168 -9.39 -35.49 -6.57
N ALA A 169 -8.53 -34.60 -7.05
CA ALA A 169 -7.50 -33.94 -6.25
C ALA A 169 -8.12 -32.71 -5.54
N GLY A 170 -9.20 -32.94 -4.81
CA GLY A 170 -9.74 -31.94 -3.90
C GLY A 170 -8.71 -31.69 -2.81
N TYR A 171 -8.47 -30.44 -2.47
CA TYR A 171 -7.73 -30.11 -1.25
C TYR A 171 -8.60 -30.56 -0.08
N ASP A 172 -8.20 -31.58 0.67
CA ASP A 172 -9.09 -32.36 1.55
C ASP A 172 -9.82 -31.53 2.63
N HIS A 173 -9.39 -30.29 2.89
CA HIS A 173 -10.06 -29.42 3.84
C HIS A 173 -11.54 -29.24 3.45
N THR A 174 -12.49 -29.51 4.37
CA THR A 174 -13.95 -29.18 4.27
C THR A 174 -14.49 -28.34 5.45
N VAL A 175 -15.43 -27.40 5.21
CA VAL A 175 -15.92 -26.42 6.23
C VAL A 175 -17.17 -26.75 7.01
N PRO A 176 -17.09 -26.81 8.35
CA PRO A 176 -18.65 -27.25 9.78
C PRO A 176 -20.10 -26.87 9.46
N ASP A 177 -20.33 -26.34 8.26
CA ASP A 177 -21.65 -26.33 7.59
C ASP A 177 -21.69 -27.21 6.29
N LEU A 178 -20.56 -27.80 5.88
CA LEU A 178 -20.30 -28.47 4.59
C LEU A 178 -19.54 -29.82 4.70
N GLN A 179 -19.28 -30.44 5.86
CA GLN A 179 -18.79 -31.85 5.98
C GLN A 179 -19.94 -32.72 5.56
N ASN A 180 -21.13 -32.37 6.03
CA ASN A 180 -22.35 -33.04 5.62
C ASN A 180 -22.51 -32.97 4.09
N TYR A 181 -21.89 -31.96 3.44
CA TYR A 181 -21.73 -31.83 2.00
C TYR A 181 -20.55 -32.65 1.44
N TYR A 182 -19.28 -32.44 1.82
CA TYR A 182 -18.18 -33.23 1.21
C TYR A 182 -18.09 -34.68 1.72
N ASP A 183 -18.49 -35.04 2.94
CA ASP A 183 -18.62 -36.45 3.38
C ASP A 183 -19.65 -37.17 2.52
N MET A 184 -20.75 -36.48 2.14
CA MET A 184 -21.71 -36.99 1.16
C MET A 184 -21.02 -37.14 -0.21
N LEU A 185 -20.29 -36.13 -0.70
CA LEU A 185 -19.60 -36.21 -2.00
C LEU A 185 -18.48 -37.26 -2.03
N ASN A 186 -17.73 -37.42 -0.93
CA ASN A 186 -16.65 -38.40 -0.78
C ASN A 186 -17.20 -39.82 -0.58
N GLY A 187 -18.31 -39.96 0.15
CA GLY A 187 -19.08 -41.21 0.20
C GLY A 187 -19.56 -41.61 -1.19
N ARG A 188 -20.14 -40.68 -1.95
CA ARG A 188 -20.51 -40.88 -3.37
C ARG A 188 -19.31 -41.23 -4.26
N ILE A 189 -18.15 -40.62 -4.07
CA ILE A 189 -16.91 -40.98 -4.77
C ILE A 189 -16.47 -42.41 -4.43
N ALA A 190 -16.67 -42.89 -3.20
CA ALA A 190 -16.34 -44.26 -2.78
C ALA A 190 -17.39 -45.30 -3.22
N GLU A 191 -18.65 -44.91 -3.39
CA GLU A 191 -19.72 -45.75 -3.95
C GLU A 191 -19.57 -45.96 -5.48
N LEU A 192 -19.09 -44.94 -6.21
CA LEU A 192 -18.98 -44.98 -7.66
C LEU A 192 -17.72 -45.75 -8.12
N PRO A 193 -17.85 -46.80 -8.96
CA PRO A 193 -16.69 -47.51 -9.47
C PRO A 193 -15.81 -46.59 -10.32
N ASN A 194 -14.49 -46.73 -10.20
CA ASN A 194 -13.48 -45.92 -10.90
C ASN A 194 -13.53 -44.39 -10.62
N CYS A 195 -14.28 -43.94 -9.62
CA CYS A 195 -14.04 -42.65 -8.97
C CYS A 195 -12.95 -42.82 -7.89
N THR A 196 -12.12 -41.80 -7.66
CA THR A 196 -11.08 -41.83 -6.63
C THR A 196 -10.74 -40.42 -6.14
N HIS A 197 -10.94 -40.15 -4.86
CA HIS A 197 -10.36 -38.97 -4.20
C HIS A 197 -8.86 -39.25 -3.97
N VAL A 198 -7.99 -38.43 -4.57
CA VAL A 198 -6.52 -38.53 -4.40
C VAL A 198 -5.94 -37.49 -3.45
N GLY A 199 -6.79 -36.56 -2.99
CA GLY A 199 -6.45 -35.56 -2.00
C GLY A 199 -5.57 -34.42 -2.48
N HIS A 200 -5.09 -33.62 -1.54
CA HIS A 200 -4.24 -32.46 -1.76
C HIS A 200 -2.88 -32.86 -2.35
N LEU A 201 -2.50 -32.23 -3.45
CA LEU A 201 -1.22 -32.46 -4.14
C LEU A 201 -0.43 -31.15 -4.26
N PRO A 202 0.85 -31.10 -3.83
CA PRO A 202 1.73 -29.96 -4.14
C PRO A 202 1.94 -29.83 -5.65
N LYS A 203 2.20 -28.62 -6.18
CA LYS A 203 2.16 -28.31 -7.62
C LYS A 203 2.84 -29.35 -8.52
N HIS A 204 4.06 -29.77 -8.25
CA HIS A 204 4.75 -30.76 -9.11
C HIS A 204 4.10 -32.17 -9.09
N ARG A 205 3.37 -32.55 -8.03
CA ARG A 205 2.51 -33.75 -8.01
C ARG A 205 1.16 -33.51 -8.69
N LEU A 206 0.56 -32.34 -8.48
CA LEU A 206 -0.68 -31.95 -9.16
C LEU A 206 -0.48 -31.92 -10.68
N TYR A 207 0.61 -31.32 -11.15
CA TYR A 207 1.03 -31.30 -12.55
C TYR A 207 1.31 -32.71 -13.07
N LYS A 208 1.84 -33.62 -12.24
CA LYS A 208 2.03 -35.03 -12.61
C LYS A 208 0.70 -35.78 -12.73
N LEU A 209 -0.31 -35.46 -11.91
CA LEU A 209 -1.68 -35.96 -12.07
C LEU A 209 -2.29 -35.43 -13.38
N PHE A 210 -2.24 -34.10 -13.59
CA PHE A 210 -2.64 -33.47 -14.84
C PHE A 210 -1.95 -34.10 -16.04
N SER A 211 -0.65 -34.40 -15.96
CA SER A 211 0.11 -35.09 -17.02
C SER A 211 -0.43 -36.48 -17.36
N GLY A 212 -1.03 -37.19 -16.39
CA GLY A 212 -1.65 -38.50 -16.60
C GLY A 212 -3.09 -38.42 -17.11
N ALA A 213 -3.87 -37.45 -16.59
CA ALA A 213 -5.26 -37.21 -16.98
C ALA A 213 -5.37 -36.58 -18.37
N ALA A 214 -6.45 -36.89 -19.08
CA ALA A 214 -6.74 -36.32 -20.40
C ALA A 214 -7.59 -35.05 -20.30
N ILE A 215 -8.59 -35.03 -19.42
CA ILE A 215 -9.61 -33.98 -19.35
C ILE A 215 -9.74 -33.46 -17.91
N TYR A 216 -9.79 -32.14 -17.73
CA TYR A 216 -10.18 -31.47 -16.50
C TYR A 216 -11.66 -31.11 -16.62
N ALA A 217 -12.49 -31.67 -15.77
CA ALA A 217 -13.95 -31.55 -15.84
C ALA A 217 -14.45 -30.61 -14.73
N TYR A 218 -15.13 -29.52 -15.08
CA TYR A 218 -15.45 -28.44 -14.13
C TYR A 218 -16.86 -27.84 -14.30
N PRO A 219 -17.93 -28.60 -13.97
CA PRO A 219 -19.31 -28.14 -14.05
C PRO A 219 -19.70 -27.27 -12.83
N SER A 220 -19.11 -26.08 -12.73
CA SER A 220 -19.27 -25.12 -11.63
C SER A 220 -20.36 -24.06 -11.91
N ASP A 221 -21.17 -23.71 -10.91
CA ASP A 221 -22.01 -22.50 -10.90
C ASP A 221 -21.45 -21.41 -9.94
N PHE A 222 -20.19 -21.54 -9.47
CA PHE A 222 -19.62 -20.78 -8.34
C PHE A 222 -18.52 -19.79 -8.75
N GLU A 223 -18.56 -18.56 -8.19
CA GLU A 223 -17.56 -17.49 -8.37
C GLU A 223 -16.45 -17.52 -7.29
N GLU A 224 -15.17 -17.48 -7.67
CA GLU A 224 -14.06 -18.06 -6.87
C GLU A 224 -13.34 -17.17 -5.81
N ILE A 225 -13.43 -17.44 -4.48
CA ILE A 225 -12.65 -16.70 -3.44
C ILE A 225 -12.52 -17.42 -2.05
N SER A 226 -11.35 -17.45 -1.36
CA SER A 226 -11.09 -18.14 -0.02
C SER A 226 -9.93 -17.54 0.85
N CYS A 227 -9.97 -17.44 2.21
CA CYS A 227 -8.98 -16.62 3.03
C CYS A 227 -8.90 -16.83 4.62
N VAL A 228 -7.83 -16.44 5.35
CA VAL A 228 -7.70 -16.40 6.87
C VAL A 228 -7.73 -15.01 7.55
N THR A 229 -8.12 -14.84 8.83
CA THR A 229 -8.12 -13.50 9.50
C THR A 229 -6.78 -13.02 9.97
N GLY A 230 -6.68 -11.70 10.12
CA GLY A 230 -5.46 -10.97 10.41
C GLY A 230 -4.69 -11.34 11.68
N ASP A 231 -5.34 -11.75 12.75
CA ASP A 231 -4.65 -12.12 13.99
C ASP A 231 -3.92 -13.48 13.92
N THR A 232 -4.03 -14.20 12.80
CA THR A 232 -3.43 -15.53 12.56
C THR A 232 -1.90 -15.49 12.48
N LEU A 233 -1.22 -15.81 13.59
CA LEU A 233 0.23 -15.93 13.77
C LEU A 233 0.90 -17.00 12.87
N ILE A 234 1.47 -16.68 11.71
CA ILE A 234 2.27 -17.66 10.95
C ILE A 234 3.64 -17.90 11.64
N ASP A 235 4.22 -19.10 11.43
CA ASP A 235 5.28 -19.65 12.26
C ASP A 235 6.53 -20.11 11.49
N CYS A 236 7.69 -19.61 11.93
CA CYS A 236 8.82 -19.32 11.03
C CYS A 236 10.17 -19.00 11.71
N PRO A 237 11.32 -18.98 11.00
CA PRO A 237 12.66 -18.54 11.47
C PRO A 237 12.71 -17.05 11.83
N ARG A 238 13.06 -16.69 13.07
CA ARG A 238 13.00 -15.28 13.51
C ARG A 238 13.99 -14.96 14.61
N ASP A 239 14.06 -13.68 14.98
CA ASP A 239 14.42 -13.30 16.34
C ASP A 239 13.28 -13.66 17.30
N TYR A 240 13.53 -14.71 18.09
CA TYR A 240 12.60 -15.25 19.07
C TYR A 240 12.52 -14.48 20.38
N ILE A 241 13.35 -13.44 20.56
CA ILE A 241 13.19 -12.45 21.63
C ILE A 241 12.14 -11.42 21.19
N LYS A 242 12.24 -10.94 19.95
CA LYS A 242 11.33 -9.94 19.37
C LYS A 242 9.94 -10.50 19.07
N TYR A 243 9.87 -11.75 18.58
CA TYR A 243 8.61 -12.41 18.25
C TYR A 243 8.54 -13.83 18.85
N PRO A 244 7.95 -13.99 20.03
CA PRO A 244 7.96 -15.27 20.74
C PRO A 244 7.16 -16.36 20.00
N SER A 245 5.91 -16.09 19.65
CA SER A 245 4.89 -17.13 19.35
C SER A 245 4.62 -17.38 17.86
N GLY A 246 5.17 -16.55 16.98
CA GLY A 246 4.73 -16.39 15.59
C GLY A 246 4.45 -14.91 15.38
N ILE A 247 3.96 -14.52 14.20
CA ILE A 247 3.67 -13.11 13.90
C ILE A 247 2.34 -13.03 13.07
N PRO A 248 1.35 -12.17 13.38
CA PRO A 248 -0.06 -12.28 12.87
C PRO A 248 -0.26 -11.96 11.38
N ILE A 249 -1.21 -12.52 10.60
CA ILE A 249 -1.37 -12.29 9.13
C ILE A 249 -1.97 -10.97 8.63
N ASN A 250 -2.55 -10.10 9.48
CA ASN A 250 -2.65 -8.68 9.14
C ASN A 250 -1.23 -8.15 9.17
N VAL A 251 -0.57 -8.35 10.31
CA VAL A 251 0.87 -8.18 10.53
C VAL A 251 1.72 -9.11 9.63
N LEU A 252 1.16 -9.89 8.68
CA LEU A 252 1.80 -10.64 7.57
C LEU A 252 1.16 -10.35 6.15
N ALA A 253 0.25 -9.36 5.99
CA ALA A 253 -0.07 -8.68 4.72
C ALA A 253 -0.06 -7.11 4.64
N GLU A 254 0.17 -6.28 5.69
CA GLU A 254 0.41 -4.80 5.61
C GLU A 254 1.87 -4.24 5.34
N GLY A 255 2.92 -4.30 6.20
CA GLY A 255 4.37 -4.05 5.89
C GLY A 255 5.66 -4.56 6.68
N LYS A 256 5.72 -5.00 7.97
CA LYS A 256 6.84 -4.84 8.98
C LYS A 256 8.14 -5.72 8.93
N GLU A 257 8.09 -7.02 9.24
CA GLU A 257 9.19 -7.99 9.42
C GLU A 257 9.48 -8.97 8.25
N LYS A 258 10.46 -8.76 7.37
CA LYS A 258 10.82 -9.82 6.39
C LYS A 258 11.19 -11.14 7.10
N VAL A 259 10.76 -12.32 6.62
CA VAL A 259 11.48 -13.60 6.81
C VAL A 259 11.48 -14.40 5.50
N ASP A 260 12.57 -15.04 5.04
CA ASP A 260 12.69 -15.68 3.69
C ASP A 260 12.07 -17.08 3.54
N PHE A 261 11.75 -17.79 4.64
CA PHE A 261 11.26 -19.17 4.61
C PHE A 261 10.29 -19.56 5.76
N VAL A 262 8.96 -19.71 5.57
CA VAL A 262 8.07 -20.29 6.62
C VAL A 262 8.31 -21.79 6.71
N TYR A 263 7.99 -22.34 7.88
CA TYR A 263 7.83 -23.78 8.05
C TYR A 263 6.56 -24.29 7.34
N ALA A 264 6.75 -24.81 6.13
CA ALA A 264 5.77 -25.59 5.42
C ALA A 264 5.90 -27.08 5.81
N TYR A 265 4.92 -27.90 5.46
CA TYR A 265 5.02 -29.35 5.61
C TYR A 265 5.27 -30.01 4.25
N ASP A 266 6.34 -30.81 4.19
CA ASP A 266 6.65 -31.66 3.04
C ASP A 266 5.91 -32.98 3.20
N ILE A 267 4.67 -33.02 2.70
CA ILE A 267 3.77 -34.18 2.77
C ILE A 267 4.43 -35.44 2.19
N GLU A 268 5.36 -35.31 1.24
CA GLU A 268 6.05 -36.47 0.65
C GLU A 268 7.04 -37.13 1.60
N LYS A 269 7.71 -36.32 2.42
CA LYS A 269 8.71 -36.77 3.40
C LYS A 269 8.15 -36.90 4.82
N GLN A 270 6.92 -36.44 5.02
CA GLN A 270 6.25 -36.31 6.33
C GLN A 270 7.09 -35.53 7.36
N GLU A 271 7.83 -34.52 6.89
CA GLU A 271 8.68 -33.68 7.73
C GLU A 271 8.43 -32.17 7.51
N ILE A 272 8.71 -31.38 8.54
CA ILE A 272 8.73 -29.92 8.42
C ILE A 272 9.82 -29.52 7.42
N ALA A 273 9.49 -28.62 6.49
CA ALA A 273 10.35 -28.09 5.43
C ALA A 273 10.32 -26.56 5.42
N MET A 274 11.11 -25.96 4.54
CA MET A 274 11.13 -24.51 4.30
C MET A 274 10.71 -24.22 2.87
N GLY A 275 9.68 -23.39 2.68
CA GLY A 275 9.22 -22.91 1.36
C GLY A 275 9.37 -21.39 1.24
N LYS A 276 9.48 -20.85 0.02
CA LYS A 276 9.57 -19.41 -0.30
C LYS A 276 8.18 -18.79 -0.62
N VAL A 277 7.92 -17.51 -0.32
CA VAL A 277 6.66 -16.81 -0.64
C VAL A 277 6.81 -16.37 -2.07
N LYS A 278 5.78 -16.63 -2.89
CA LYS A 278 5.61 -15.88 -4.13
C LYS A 278 4.72 -14.66 -3.89
N TRP A 279 3.72 -14.77 -3.01
CA TRP A 279 2.85 -13.66 -2.62
C TRP A 279 2.19 -13.84 -1.24
N VAL A 280 1.86 -12.74 -0.55
CA VAL A 280 0.97 -12.72 0.62
C VAL A 280 0.18 -11.41 0.63
N ALA A 281 -1.15 -11.48 0.81
CA ALA A 281 -1.98 -10.28 0.85
C ALA A 281 -3.37 -10.51 1.47
N LYS A 282 -4.05 -9.42 1.84
CA LYS A 282 -5.47 -9.38 2.22
C LYS A 282 -6.37 -9.75 1.04
N THR A 283 -7.01 -10.92 1.06
CA THR A 283 -7.76 -11.56 -0.04
C THR A 283 -9.28 -11.35 -0.04
N LYS A 284 -9.93 -11.12 1.10
CA LYS A 284 -11.31 -10.61 1.15
C LYS A 284 -11.44 -9.60 2.29
N LYS A 285 -12.46 -8.73 2.23
CA LYS A 285 -12.76 -7.75 3.27
C LYS A 285 -14.18 -7.92 3.77
N LYS A 286 -14.38 -7.90 5.08
CA LYS A 286 -15.65 -8.29 5.72
C LYS A 286 -16.23 -9.58 5.11
N ALA A 287 -15.38 -10.56 4.83
CA ALA A 287 -15.90 -11.88 4.52
C ALA A 287 -16.60 -12.42 5.78
N GLU A 288 -17.57 -13.32 5.63
CA GLU A 288 -18.04 -14.14 6.75
C GLU A 288 -16.80 -14.73 7.45
N VAL A 289 -16.76 -14.78 8.77
CA VAL A 289 -15.61 -15.27 9.53
C VAL A 289 -16.05 -16.10 10.71
N TRP A 290 -15.38 -17.25 10.85
CA TRP A 290 -15.52 -18.18 11.96
C TRP A 290 -14.24 -18.19 12.77
N LYS A 291 -14.34 -18.52 14.05
CA LYS A 291 -13.20 -18.65 14.97
C LYS A 291 -13.14 -20.07 15.53
N LEU A 292 -11.98 -20.69 15.36
CA LEU A 292 -11.54 -21.92 15.98
C LEU A 292 -10.75 -21.60 17.26
N ILE A 293 -10.98 -22.40 18.29
CA ILE A 293 -10.21 -22.39 19.54
C ILE A 293 -9.63 -23.80 19.74
N LEU A 294 -8.33 -23.89 20.08
CA LEU A 294 -7.64 -25.17 20.32
C LEU A 294 -7.60 -25.59 21.80
N ASP A 295 -7.14 -26.80 22.08
CA ASP A 295 -7.06 -27.45 23.41
C ASP A 295 -6.12 -26.77 24.41
N ASP A 296 -5.43 -25.71 23.98
CA ASP A 296 -4.64 -24.81 24.80
C ASP A 296 -5.07 -23.34 24.77
N GLY A 297 -6.23 -23.04 24.17
CA GLY A 297 -6.73 -21.69 24.03
C GLY A 297 -6.10 -20.90 22.88
N THR A 298 -5.30 -21.53 22.01
CA THR A 298 -4.86 -20.91 20.76
C THR A 298 -6.08 -20.67 19.86
N GLU A 299 -6.44 -19.41 19.64
CA GLU A 299 -7.50 -19.02 18.71
C GLU A 299 -6.95 -18.83 17.29
N ILE A 300 -7.72 -19.20 16.28
CA ILE A 300 -7.45 -18.90 14.86
C ILE A 300 -8.79 -18.60 14.18
N LYS A 301 -8.84 -17.58 13.33
CA LYS A 301 -10.06 -17.25 12.59
C LYS A 301 -9.78 -17.15 11.09
N ALA A 302 -10.82 -17.32 10.29
CA ALA A 302 -10.73 -17.33 8.83
C ALA A 302 -12.12 -17.20 8.21
N THR A 303 -12.16 -17.13 6.88
CA THR A 303 -13.42 -17.25 6.14
C THR A 303 -14.15 -18.52 6.51
N PRO A 304 -15.49 -18.58 6.32
CA PRO A 304 -16.25 -19.81 6.43
C PRO A 304 -15.45 -20.95 5.86
N ASP A 305 -15.01 -20.72 4.60
CA ASP A 305 -14.35 -21.52 3.57
C ASP A 305 -12.80 -21.71 3.69
N HIS A 306 -12.10 -21.46 4.80
CA HIS A 306 -10.62 -21.64 4.84
C HIS A 306 -10.07 -22.95 5.44
N LYS A 307 -8.91 -23.35 4.93
CA LYS A 307 -8.27 -24.67 4.85
C LYS A 307 -7.19 -24.95 5.97
N PHE A 308 -7.46 -25.82 6.97
CA PHE A 308 -6.64 -26.24 8.17
C PHE A 308 -6.20 -27.74 8.33
N MET A 309 -4.91 -28.07 8.42
CA MET A 309 -4.40 -29.44 8.22
C MET A 309 -4.61 -30.35 9.46
N LEU A 310 -5.08 -31.58 9.26
CA LEU A 310 -5.13 -32.62 10.29
C LEU A 310 -3.80 -33.35 10.44
N ARG A 311 -3.57 -33.95 11.61
CA ARG A 311 -2.35 -34.69 11.93
C ARG A 311 -2.11 -35.97 11.09
N GLY A 312 -3.10 -36.39 10.29
CA GLY A 312 -2.94 -37.43 9.27
C GLY A 312 -2.11 -36.98 8.05
N SER A 313 -1.90 -35.67 7.88
CA SER A 313 -1.54 -34.98 6.63
C SER A 313 -2.72 -34.79 5.67
N ASP A 314 -3.87 -35.42 5.95
CA ASP A 314 -5.17 -35.02 5.41
C ASP A 314 -5.54 -33.63 5.93
N TYR A 315 -6.40 -32.97 5.19
CA TYR A 315 -6.76 -31.57 5.34
C TYR A 315 -8.22 -31.46 5.90
N LYS A 316 -8.56 -30.50 6.80
CA LYS A 316 -9.96 -30.14 7.21
C LYS A 316 -10.14 -28.60 7.30
N GLU A 317 -11.31 -27.97 7.26
CA GLU A 317 -11.43 -26.50 7.01
C GLU A 317 -12.09 -25.81 8.23
N LEU A 318 -12.37 -24.49 8.21
CA LEU A 318 -12.59 -23.72 9.46
C LEU A 318 -13.96 -23.75 10.15
N LYS A 319 -15.11 -23.64 9.46
CA LYS A 319 -16.50 -24.04 9.92
C LYS A 319 -17.21 -25.56 10.21
N ASP A 320 -16.53 -27.76 10.30
CA ASP A 320 -16.74 -29.25 10.41
C ASP A 320 -15.67 -29.91 11.28
N LEU A 321 -14.48 -29.29 11.40
CA LEU A 321 -13.54 -29.52 12.50
C LEU A 321 -14.36 -29.63 13.78
N LYS A 322 -14.46 -30.85 14.30
CA LYS A 322 -15.30 -31.21 15.44
C LYS A 322 -14.43 -31.20 16.70
N CYS A 323 -15.00 -30.82 17.84
CA CYS A 323 -14.31 -30.81 19.13
C CYS A 323 -13.59 -32.15 19.38
N GLY A 324 -12.26 -32.14 19.41
CA GLY A 324 -11.40 -33.32 19.52
C GLY A 324 -10.55 -33.65 18.27
N ASP A 325 -10.90 -33.15 17.08
CA ASP A 325 -10.09 -33.28 15.86
C ASP A 325 -8.70 -32.69 16.09
N SER A 326 -7.65 -33.34 15.56
CA SER A 326 -6.25 -33.02 15.89
C SER A 326 -5.52 -32.46 14.67
N LEU A 327 -5.06 -31.22 14.76
CA LEU A 327 -4.39 -30.53 13.65
C LEU A 327 -2.91 -30.96 13.54
N MET A 328 -2.30 -30.70 12.38
CA MET A 328 -0.88 -30.97 12.11
C MET A 328 -0.01 -29.88 12.75
N PRO A 329 0.81 -30.19 13.77
CA PRO A 329 1.47 -29.17 14.58
C PRO A 329 2.94 -28.92 14.21
N LEU A 330 3.42 -27.70 14.43
CA LEU A 330 4.82 -27.29 14.37
C LEU A 330 5.40 -27.17 15.79
N TYR A 331 6.13 -28.19 16.25
CA TYR A 331 6.73 -28.16 17.58
C TYR A 331 8.13 -27.53 17.60
N LYS A 332 8.30 -26.51 18.44
CA LYS A 332 9.57 -25.83 18.74
C LYS A 332 9.90 -25.93 20.23
N HIS A 333 11.18 -26.05 20.58
CA HIS A 333 11.64 -26.13 21.97
C HIS A 333 12.76 -25.13 22.25
N ALA A 334 12.66 -24.47 23.41
CA ALA A 334 13.56 -23.41 23.86
C ALA A 334 13.84 -22.29 22.82
N ARG A 335 13.00 -22.18 21.78
CA ARG A 335 13.15 -21.26 20.64
C ARG A 335 14.49 -21.39 19.89
N ILE A 336 15.10 -22.57 19.90
CA ILE A 336 16.39 -22.88 19.23
C ILE A 336 16.48 -24.29 18.61
N ASP A 337 15.60 -25.21 19.00
CA ASP A 337 15.46 -26.54 18.40
C ASP A 337 14.05 -26.67 17.78
N VAL A 338 13.98 -27.24 16.57
CA VAL A 338 12.73 -27.57 15.87
C VAL A 338 12.60 -29.08 15.73
N ASN A 339 11.38 -29.60 15.89
CA ASN A 339 11.07 -31.01 15.65
C ASN A 339 10.58 -31.16 14.21
N LEU A 340 11.26 -31.98 13.41
CA LEU A 340 10.92 -32.18 11.99
C LEU A 340 9.73 -33.13 11.79
N ASN A 341 8.77 -33.15 12.71
CA ASN A 341 7.66 -34.09 12.88
C ASN A 341 8.04 -35.60 12.96
N ASN A 342 9.29 -35.96 12.68
CA ASN A 342 9.81 -37.33 12.67
C ASN A 342 10.44 -37.76 14.03
N GLY A 343 10.10 -37.06 15.12
CA GLY A 343 10.57 -37.31 16.48
C GLY A 343 12.01 -36.86 16.77
N LYS A 344 12.72 -36.32 15.77
CA LYS A 344 14.08 -35.79 15.93
C LYS A 344 14.03 -34.28 16.08
N TRP A 345 14.53 -33.81 17.21
CA TRP A 345 14.88 -32.41 17.41
C TRP A 345 16.22 -32.12 16.72
N THR A 346 16.27 -31.03 15.97
CA THR A 346 17.50 -30.46 15.42
C THR A 346 17.59 -28.99 15.78
N SER A 347 18.82 -28.50 15.96
CA SER A 347 19.07 -27.07 16.07
C SER A 347 18.55 -26.39 14.82
N GLU A 348 17.72 -25.37 15.04
CA GLU A 348 16.91 -24.71 14.03
C GLU A 348 17.80 -24.01 12.99
N SER A 349 18.81 -23.25 13.43
CA SER A 349 19.80 -22.62 12.55
C SER A 349 20.54 -23.61 11.64
N ARG A 350 20.83 -24.83 12.13
CA ARG A 350 21.44 -25.89 11.30
C ARG A 350 20.46 -26.49 10.29
N PHE A 351 19.17 -26.53 10.62
CA PHE A 351 18.13 -26.94 9.67
C PHE A 351 17.93 -25.90 8.57
N ILE A 352 17.75 -24.63 8.96
CA ILE A 352 17.57 -23.48 8.05
C ILE A 352 18.67 -23.44 7.00
N MET A 353 19.95 -23.44 7.43
CA MET A 353 21.06 -23.38 6.48
C MET A 353 21.17 -24.62 5.58
N GLN A 354 20.70 -25.80 6.00
CA GLN A 354 20.67 -26.99 5.15
C GLN A 354 19.57 -26.94 4.08
N GLN A 355 18.43 -26.32 4.37
CA GLN A 355 17.40 -26.07 3.36
C GLN A 355 17.88 -25.03 2.34
N ILE A 356 18.48 -23.93 2.81
CA ILE A 356 18.96 -22.83 1.94
C ILE A 356 20.05 -23.29 0.97
N ILE A 357 21.04 -24.08 1.41
CA ILE A 357 22.11 -24.57 0.53
C ILE A 357 21.73 -25.84 -0.27
N GLY A 358 20.51 -26.36 -0.11
CA GLY A 358 20.03 -27.58 -0.78
C GLY A 358 20.77 -28.88 -0.43
N ARG A 359 21.68 -28.88 0.56
CA ARG A 359 22.47 -30.05 0.96
C ARG A 359 22.69 -30.09 2.48
N LYS A 360 23.07 -31.28 2.96
CA LYS A 360 23.53 -31.43 4.35
C LYS A 360 24.88 -30.72 4.55
N LEU A 361 25.06 -30.15 5.74
CA LEU A 361 26.31 -29.55 6.17
C LEU A 361 27.27 -30.65 6.64
N GLU A 362 28.51 -30.58 6.19
CA GLU A 362 29.58 -31.51 6.53
C GLU A 362 29.95 -31.46 8.02
N PRO A 363 30.60 -32.50 8.58
CA PRO A 363 31.06 -32.50 9.99
C PRO A 363 32.11 -31.44 10.33
N LYS A 364 32.64 -30.72 9.34
CA LYS A 364 33.59 -29.61 9.48
C LYS A 364 32.95 -28.23 9.27
N GLU A 365 31.68 -28.19 8.85
CA GLU A 365 30.92 -26.97 8.57
C GLU A 365 29.99 -26.64 9.74
N HIS A 366 30.26 -25.50 10.37
CA HIS A 366 29.55 -24.97 11.52
C HIS A 366 28.73 -23.75 11.10
N VAL A 367 27.47 -23.69 11.51
CA VAL A 367 26.67 -22.47 11.38
C VAL A 367 27.08 -21.51 12.50
N HIS A 368 27.34 -20.27 12.14
CA HIS A 368 27.68 -19.18 13.06
C HIS A 368 26.57 -18.14 13.05
N HIS A 369 26.07 -17.79 14.24
CA HIS A 369 25.22 -16.61 14.44
C HIS A 369 26.12 -15.37 14.40
N ILE A 370 25.92 -14.51 13.41
CA ILE A 370 26.79 -13.37 13.10
C ILE A 370 26.74 -12.31 14.23
N ASP A 371 25.56 -12.10 14.82
CA ASP A 371 25.35 -11.28 16.01
C ASP A 371 25.77 -11.95 17.34
N GLY A 372 26.12 -13.24 17.31
CA GLY A 372 26.41 -14.05 18.49
C GLY A 372 25.19 -14.41 19.37
N ASN A 373 23.97 -14.02 18.97
CA ASN A 373 22.72 -14.34 19.65
C ASN A 373 22.11 -15.63 19.06
N THR A 374 22.24 -16.73 19.81
CA THR A 374 21.74 -18.05 19.38
C THR A 374 20.21 -18.16 19.30
N PHE A 375 19.45 -17.13 19.69
CA PHE A 375 17.99 -17.06 19.57
C PHE A 375 17.52 -16.24 18.34
N ASN A 376 18.44 -15.63 17.60
CA ASN A 376 18.14 -14.98 16.32
C ASN A 376 18.44 -15.96 15.17
N ASN A 377 17.47 -16.82 14.85
CA ASN A 377 17.60 -17.83 13.80
C ASN A 377 17.16 -17.31 12.41
N SER A 378 17.03 -15.99 12.24
CA SER A 378 16.73 -15.36 10.94
C SER A 378 17.81 -15.73 9.90
N PRO A 379 17.47 -16.13 8.65
CA PRO A 379 18.44 -16.62 7.66
C PRO A 379 19.65 -15.71 7.42
N SER A 380 19.44 -14.39 7.42
CA SER A 380 20.48 -13.37 7.24
C SER A 380 21.49 -13.26 8.40
N ASN A 381 21.20 -13.84 9.56
CA ASN A 381 22.12 -13.90 10.71
C ASN A 381 23.01 -15.17 10.72
N LEU A 382 22.88 -16.05 9.72
CA LEU A 382 23.50 -17.38 9.74
C LEU A 382 24.52 -17.54 8.61
N GLU A 383 25.82 -17.58 8.95
CA GLU A 383 26.88 -17.93 8.00
C GLU A 383 27.40 -19.37 8.22
N ILE A 384 27.98 -19.97 7.18
CA ILE A 384 28.63 -21.29 7.26
C ILE A 384 30.14 -21.08 7.27
N LEU A 385 30.79 -21.56 8.33
CA LEU A 385 32.23 -21.45 8.52
C LEU A 385 32.87 -22.83 8.69
N SER A 386 34.17 -22.93 8.39
CA SER A 386 34.94 -24.09 8.83
C SER A 386 35.04 -24.10 10.36
N ALA A 387 35.20 -25.28 10.95
CA ALA A 387 35.43 -25.43 12.39
C ALA A 387 36.69 -24.67 12.90
N SER A 388 37.66 -24.37 12.03
CA SER A 388 38.79 -23.47 12.36
C SER A 388 38.30 -22.03 12.52
N ASP A 389 37.56 -21.54 11.53
CA ASP A 389 37.33 -20.10 11.37
C ASP A 389 36.15 -19.64 12.24
N HIS A 390 35.16 -20.52 12.44
CA HIS A 390 34.18 -20.41 13.51
C HIS A 390 34.88 -20.31 14.87
N ALA A 391 35.90 -21.14 15.14
CA ALA A 391 36.63 -21.06 16.40
C ALA A 391 37.45 -19.76 16.51
N GLN A 392 38.12 -19.32 15.43
CA GLN A 392 38.83 -18.03 15.43
C GLN A 392 37.89 -16.85 15.68
N LYS A 393 36.79 -16.70 14.93
CA LYS A 393 35.76 -15.67 15.15
C LYS A 393 35.22 -15.72 16.59
N THR A 394 34.86 -16.91 17.09
CA THR A 394 34.32 -17.10 18.47
C THR A 394 35.34 -16.80 19.59
N PHE A 395 36.65 -16.82 19.32
CA PHE A 395 37.70 -16.61 20.34
C PHE A 395 38.51 -15.31 20.20
N LYS A 396 38.42 -14.56 19.08
CA LYS A 396 39.14 -13.30 18.85
C LYS A 396 38.58 -12.17 19.72
N GLY A 397 38.97 -12.19 21.00
CA GLY A 397 38.58 -11.21 22.04
C GLY A 397 38.73 -11.75 23.47
N ARG A 398 38.67 -13.08 23.67
CA ARG A 398 38.70 -13.69 25.01
C ARG A 398 40.12 -13.96 25.53
N LYS A 399 40.83 -12.91 26.00
CA LYS A 399 42.04 -13.04 26.84
C LYS A 399 41.72 -13.81 28.14
N LYS A 400 42.01 -15.12 28.19
CA LYS A 400 41.83 -15.95 29.39
C LYS A 400 42.90 -15.63 30.44
N SER A 401 42.51 -15.50 31.71
CA SER A 401 43.39 -15.04 32.79
C SER A 401 44.52 -16.05 33.13
N PRO A 402 45.68 -15.60 33.65
CA PRO A 402 46.83 -16.46 33.93
C PRO A 402 46.52 -17.65 34.86
N GLN A 403 45.65 -17.44 35.86
CA GLN A 403 45.22 -18.47 36.82
C GLN A 403 44.63 -19.72 36.14
N SER A 404 44.02 -19.58 34.95
CA SER A 404 43.44 -20.72 34.21
C SER A 404 44.49 -21.60 33.53
N LYS A 405 45.70 -21.10 33.22
CA LYS A 405 46.76 -21.91 32.61
C LYS A 405 47.42 -22.83 33.65
N GLN A 406 47.63 -22.34 34.86
CA GLN A 406 48.45 -23.04 35.87
C GLN A 406 47.76 -24.32 36.38
N LYS A 407 46.44 -24.29 36.64
CA LYS A 407 45.69 -25.45 37.16
C LYS A 407 45.61 -26.66 36.21
N GLN A 408 45.91 -26.52 34.90
CA GLN A 408 45.94 -27.67 33.97
C GLN A 408 47.29 -28.40 33.94
N SER A 409 48.41 -27.74 34.31
CA SER A 409 49.75 -28.33 34.27
C SER A 409 49.86 -29.59 35.15
N ASP A 410 49.44 -29.49 36.41
CA ASP A 410 50.00 -30.36 37.45
C ASP A 410 49.27 -31.70 37.60
N SER A 411 47.99 -31.75 37.24
CA SER A 411 47.27 -33.03 37.13
C SER A 411 47.74 -33.84 35.91
N TYR A 412 48.04 -33.18 34.78
CA TYR A 412 48.61 -33.86 33.61
C TYR A 412 50.02 -34.39 33.88
N LYS A 413 50.88 -33.61 34.55
CA LYS A 413 52.21 -34.08 35.01
C LYS A 413 52.12 -35.32 35.90
N LYS A 414 51.23 -35.31 36.92
CA LYS A 414 51.06 -36.47 37.82
C LYS A 414 50.55 -37.72 37.09
N PHE A 415 49.59 -37.58 36.17
CA PHE A 415 49.15 -38.69 35.31
C PHE A 415 50.28 -39.22 34.42
N TYR A 416 51.01 -38.32 33.74
CA TYR A 416 52.11 -38.70 32.84
C TYR A 416 53.26 -39.44 33.59
N ILE A 417 53.52 -39.07 34.85
CA ILE A 417 54.50 -39.76 35.71
C ILE A 417 53.99 -41.14 36.18
N SER A 418 52.67 -41.34 36.31
CA SER A 418 52.09 -42.64 36.71
C SER A 418 52.05 -43.71 35.60
N LEU A 419 52.41 -43.36 34.37
CA LEU A 419 52.49 -44.27 33.23
C LEU A 419 53.88 -44.94 33.12
N THR A 420 53.94 -46.16 32.59
CA THR A 420 55.19 -46.86 32.23
C THR A 420 55.90 -46.19 31.05
N GLU A 421 57.15 -46.58 30.76
CA GLU A 421 57.88 -45.95 29.65
C GLU A 421 57.28 -46.29 28.27
N GLU A 422 56.72 -47.47 28.10
CA GLU A 422 56.02 -47.89 26.88
C GLU A 422 54.66 -47.20 26.74
N GLU A 423 53.88 -47.12 27.83
CA GLU A 423 52.64 -46.32 27.87
C GLU A 423 52.92 -44.84 27.51
N ARG A 424 54.04 -44.27 27.98
CA ARG A 424 54.47 -42.90 27.61
C ARG A 424 54.92 -42.80 26.15
N LYS A 425 55.60 -43.81 25.60
CA LYS A 425 56.00 -43.86 24.18
C LYS A 425 54.75 -43.89 23.29
N GLU A 426 53.75 -44.71 23.58
CA GLU A 426 52.45 -44.67 22.88
C GLU A 426 51.72 -43.33 23.04
N LEU A 427 51.63 -42.80 24.27
CA LEU A 427 50.93 -41.54 24.54
C LEU A 427 51.55 -40.35 23.79
N ASN A 428 52.88 -40.35 23.60
CA ASN A 428 53.57 -39.35 22.80
C ASN A 428 53.46 -39.61 21.28
N LYS A 429 53.51 -40.87 20.84
CA LYS A 429 53.35 -41.24 19.42
C LYS A 429 51.95 -40.87 18.91
N ASN A 430 50.93 -41.01 19.75
CA ASN A 430 49.54 -40.65 19.44
C ASN A 430 49.16 -39.19 19.77
N LYS A 431 50.12 -38.35 20.23
CA LYS A 431 49.85 -36.99 20.75
C LYS A 431 49.30 -36.01 19.70
N TYR A 432 49.58 -36.26 18.42
CA TYR A 432 49.08 -35.46 17.29
C TYR A 432 47.79 -35.99 16.64
N ASN A 433 47.48 -37.30 16.78
CA ASN A 433 46.37 -37.93 16.05
C ASN A 433 45.04 -38.02 16.84
N GLY A 434 44.99 -37.45 18.05
CA GLY A 434 43.80 -37.39 18.88
C GLY A 434 43.47 -38.70 19.61
N GLY A 435 42.80 -38.58 20.76
CA GLY A 435 42.64 -39.68 21.73
C GLY A 435 41.79 -40.89 21.29
N ARG A 436 41.30 -40.93 20.04
CA ARG A 436 40.47 -42.03 19.52
C ARG A 436 41.31 -43.24 19.09
N ALA A 437 42.55 -43.02 18.63
CA ALA A 437 43.48 -44.11 18.32
C ALA A 437 43.84 -44.92 19.57
N LEU A 438 44.22 -44.23 20.65
CA LEU A 438 44.54 -44.85 21.94
C LEU A 438 43.33 -45.57 22.57
N TRP A 439 42.11 -45.04 22.42
CA TRP A 439 40.91 -45.71 22.91
C TRP A 439 40.65 -47.07 22.22
N ASN A 440 41.06 -47.17 20.96
CA ASN A 440 40.88 -48.35 20.12
C ASN A 440 42.06 -49.33 20.18
N SER A 441 43.23 -48.96 20.73
CA SER A 441 44.37 -49.89 20.89
C SER A 441 44.20 -50.85 22.08
N PHE A 442 43.40 -50.48 23.09
CA PHE A 442 42.95 -51.40 24.14
C PHE A 442 42.05 -52.49 23.55
N LYS A 443 42.37 -53.75 23.85
CA LYS A 443 41.81 -54.97 23.24
C LYS A 443 40.44 -55.36 23.79
N ASN A 444 40.14 -54.98 25.02
CA ASN A 444 38.93 -55.34 25.77
C ASN A 444 38.44 -54.15 26.62
N GLU A 445 37.31 -54.31 27.31
CA GLU A 445 36.75 -53.24 28.16
C GLU A 445 37.46 -53.10 29.51
N ASP A 446 38.08 -54.17 30.03
CA ASP A 446 38.80 -54.15 31.30
C ASP A 446 40.10 -53.31 31.22
N GLU A 447 40.89 -53.47 30.15
CA GLU A 447 42.04 -52.60 29.84
C GLU A 447 41.62 -51.11 29.76
N ARG A 448 40.45 -50.83 29.17
CA ARG A 448 39.90 -49.47 29.09
C ARG A 448 39.49 -48.98 30.48
N ALA A 449 38.81 -49.80 31.27
CA ALA A 449 38.38 -49.46 32.63
C ALA A 449 39.57 -49.20 33.56
N GLU A 450 40.63 -50.02 33.47
CA GLU A 450 41.86 -49.85 34.26
C GLU A 450 42.64 -48.59 33.85
N PHE A 451 42.77 -48.30 32.54
CA PHE A 451 43.37 -47.05 32.06
C PHE A 451 42.56 -45.81 32.52
N ILE A 452 41.24 -45.88 32.53
CA ILE A 452 40.35 -44.83 33.07
C ILE A 452 40.54 -44.69 34.59
N ALA A 453 40.71 -45.80 35.33
CA ALA A 453 40.96 -45.80 36.77
C ALA A 453 42.33 -45.16 37.11
N LYS A 454 43.41 -45.58 36.41
CA LYS A 454 44.73 -44.91 36.47
C LYS A 454 44.58 -43.40 36.26
N ARG A 455 43.91 -42.99 35.17
CA ARG A 455 43.75 -41.57 34.80
C ARG A 455 42.89 -40.75 35.75
N THR A 456 41.81 -41.31 36.30
CA THR A 456 40.94 -40.61 37.27
C THR A 456 41.56 -40.55 38.67
N SER A 457 42.44 -41.49 39.04
CA SER A 457 43.13 -41.48 40.33
C SER A 457 43.97 -40.20 40.53
N CYS A 458 44.62 -39.71 39.48
CA CYS A 458 45.50 -38.53 39.47
C CYS A 458 44.76 -37.18 39.48
N VAL A 459 43.44 -37.17 39.63
CA VAL A 459 42.59 -35.96 39.64
C VAL A 459 41.97 -35.76 41.03
N SER A 460 41.75 -34.51 41.42
CA SER A 460 41.07 -34.12 42.66
C SER A 460 39.63 -34.67 42.73
N LYS A 461 39.04 -34.70 43.93
CA LYS A 461 37.68 -35.24 44.18
C LYS A 461 36.64 -34.68 43.20
N ASP A 462 36.64 -33.38 42.90
CA ASP A 462 35.71 -32.76 41.95
C ASP A 462 35.94 -33.17 40.49
N GLY A 463 37.20 -33.41 40.11
CA GLY A 463 37.54 -33.91 38.78
C GLY A 463 37.10 -35.36 38.57
N ARG A 464 37.28 -36.21 39.59
CA ARG A 464 36.73 -37.58 39.60
C ARG A 464 35.20 -37.57 39.46
N LYS A 465 34.52 -36.68 40.17
CA LYS A 465 33.06 -36.49 40.06
C LYS A 465 32.64 -36.16 38.63
N ARG A 466 33.23 -35.12 38.02
CA ARG A 466 32.92 -34.70 36.65
C ARG A 466 33.25 -35.76 35.58
N GLN A 467 34.35 -36.52 35.73
CA GLN A 467 34.67 -37.59 34.78
C GLN A 467 33.74 -38.81 34.93
N LYS A 468 33.30 -39.16 36.15
CA LYS A 468 32.31 -40.21 36.38
C LYS A 468 30.92 -39.82 35.84
N GLU A 469 30.52 -38.55 36.01
CA GLU A 469 29.31 -37.97 35.41
C GLU A 469 29.37 -37.94 33.88
N ALA A 470 30.55 -37.71 33.28
CA ALA A 470 30.74 -37.74 31.83
C ALA A 470 30.61 -39.16 31.26
N LEU A 471 31.21 -40.17 31.91
CA LEU A 471 31.12 -41.58 31.49
C LEU A 471 29.71 -42.15 31.64
N LEU A 472 28.99 -41.82 32.73
CA LEU A 472 27.58 -42.20 32.91
C LEU A 472 26.65 -41.65 31.81
N LYS A 473 27.02 -40.54 31.15
CA LYS A 473 26.28 -40.00 29.99
C LYS A 473 26.56 -40.74 28.68
N VAL A 474 27.63 -41.54 28.58
CA VAL A 474 27.95 -42.30 27.36
C VAL A 474 27.12 -43.58 27.28
N CYS A 475 26.97 -44.31 28.38
CA CYS A 475 26.27 -45.60 28.40
C CYS A 475 24.76 -45.51 28.10
N HIS A 476 24.13 -44.35 28.28
CA HIS A 476 22.69 -44.17 28.01
C HIS A 476 22.33 -43.88 26.54
N LYS A 477 23.28 -43.95 25.59
CA LYS A 477 23.01 -43.78 24.15
C LYS A 477 22.99 -45.06 23.31
N GLY A 478 23.18 -46.24 23.92
CA GLY A 478 22.96 -47.55 23.29
C GLY A 478 22.07 -48.41 24.19
N GLY A 479 20.82 -48.64 23.80
CA GLY A 479 19.87 -49.42 24.58
C GLY A 479 19.70 -50.85 24.07
N ILE A 480 20.10 -51.84 24.87
CA ILE A 480 19.69 -53.25 24.76
C ILE A 480 19.42 -53.77 26.17
N ALA A 481 18.29 -54.48 26.35
CA ALA A 481 17.88 -55.36 27.47
C ALA A 481 18.09 -54.83 28.92
N CYS A 482 17.07 -54.84 29.78
CA CYS A 482 16.44 -56.07 30.23
C CYS A 482 14.97 -55.87 30.70
N GLN A 483 14.21 -56.96 30.81
CA GLN A 483 12.78 -56.96 31.13
C GLN A 483 12.49 -57.36 32.60
N THR A 484 11.35 -56.93 33.14
CA THR A 484 10.32 -57.81 33.74
C THR A 484 9.04 -57.00 34.06
N PRO A 485 7.81 -57.56 33.96
CA PRO A 485 6.64 -56.72 33.64
C PRO A 485 5.83 -56.19 34.83
N GLU A 486 5.76 -56.91 35.96
CA GLU A 486 4.64 -56.75 36.92
C GLU A 486 4.99 -55.93 38.18
N LYS A 487 6.22 -55.41 38.29
CA LYS A 487 6.69 -54.61 39.44
C LYS A 487 7.48 -53.39 38.93
N ARG A 488 7.06 -52.14 39.16
CA ARG A 488 5.99 -51.62 40.05
C ARG A 488 5.30 -50.38 39.47
N ASN A 489 3.97 -50.43 39.41
CA ASN A 489 3.09 -49.30 39.08
C ASN A 489 3.09 -48.14 40.10
N THR A 490 3.96 -48.14 41.12
CA THR A 490 4.10 -47.05 42.11
C THR A 490 5.31 -46.14 41.87
N GLN A 491 6.35 -46.58 41.15
CA GLN A 491 7.35 -45.63 40.64
C GLN A 491 6.74 -44.73 39.54
N SER A 492 5.67 -45.22 38.91
CA SER A 492 4.72 -44.47 38.08
C SER A 492 4.02 -43.32 38.81
N GLU A 493 4.14 -43.17 40.13
CA GLU A 493 3.48 -42.07 40.87
C GLU A 493 4.47 -41.05 41.44
N TYR A 494 5.66 -41.47 41.88
CA TYR A 494 6.61 -40.52 42.51
C TYR A 494 7.62 -39.87 41.54
N MET A 495 7.94 -40.50 40.40
CA MET A 495 8.66 -39.80 39.32
C MET A 495 7.73 -38.89 38.49
N LYS A 496 6.40 -38.99 38.64
CA LYS A 496 5.46 -37.96 38.21
C LYS A 496 5.62 -36.66 39.03
N ASN A 497 6.08 -36.74 40.28
CA ASN A 497 6.23 -35.60 41.19
C ASN A 497 7.63 -34.97 41.25
N GLY A 498 8.47 -35.17 40.22
CA GLY A 498 9.63 -34.31 39.95
C GLY A 498 10.82 -34.40 40.92
N GLY A 499 11.69 -35.40 40.74
CA GLY A 499 12.98 -35.51 41.44
C GLY A 499 14.17 -35.06 40.58
N SER A 500 14.78 -36.00 39.84
CA SER A 500 15.94 -35.72 38.98
C SER A 500 15.57 -35.13 37.61
N LYS A 501 14.33 -35.34 37.14
CA LYS A 501 13.76 -34.45 36.12
C LYS A 501 13.78 -33.01 36.64
N LYS A 502 13.32 -32.71 37.87
CA LYS A 502 13.34 -31.35 38.43
C LYS A 502 14.73 -30.70 38.46
N ALA A 503 15.84 -31.40 38.65
CA ALA A 503 17.17 -30.77 38.55
C ALA A 503 17.51 -30.19 37.15
N ASN A 504 16.95 -30.75 36.06
CA ASN A 504 17.03 -30.18 34.71
C ASN A 504 15.72 -29.53 34.23
N LYS A 505 14.59 -29.74 34.91
CA LYS A 505 13.31 -29.05 34.68
C LYS A 505 13.21 -27.72 35.42
N ILE A 506 13.97 -27.51 36.49
CA ILE A 506 14.17 -26.21 37.16
C ILE A 506 15.31 -25.42 36.47
N ARG A 507 16.03 -26.06 35.53
CA ARG A 507 16.97 -25.37 34.63
C ARG A 507 16.49 -25.27 33.18
N TRP A 508 15.44 -26.00 32.83
CA TRP A 508 14.74 -26.00 31.53
C TRP A 508 13.25 -26.37 31.80
N GLY A 509 12.41 -25.39 32.19
CA GLY A 509 11.00 -25.54 32.63
C GLY A 509 10.20 -26.61 31.89
N GLU A 510 9.36 -27.47 32.48
CA GLU A 510 8.38 -27.27 33.57
C GLU A 510 7.34 -26.16 33.35
N GLU A 511 7.45 -25.41 32.25
CA GLU A 511 6.39 -24.55 31.68
C GLU A 511 5.87 -25.08 30.33
N ALA A 512 6.67 -25.88 29.61
CA ALA A 512 6.22 -26.55 28.38
C ALA A 512 5.34 -27.79 28.71
N THR A 513 4.06 -27.55 29.00
CA THR A 513 3.01 -28.58 28.86
C THR A 513 2.82 -28.91 27.37
N LEU A 514 2.60 -30.19 27.07
CA LEU A 514 2.46 -30.68 25.70
C LEU A 514 1.01 -30.62 25.26
N ASN A 515 0.67 -29.54 24.58
CA ASN A 515 -0.66 -29.31 24.02
C ASN A 515 -0.78 -30.00 22.65
N ASN A 516 -1.94 -30.60 22.34
CA ASN A 516 -2.06 -31.47 21.16
C ASN A 516 -2.59 -30.80 19.90
N HIS A 517 -2.87 -29.49 19.96
CA HIS A 517 -3.39 -28.69 18.85
C HIS A 517 -4.70 -29.30 18.33
N LYS A 518 -5.57 -29.67 19.29
CA LYS A 518 -6.90 -30.23 19.04
C LYS A 518 -7.95 -29.12 19.02
N VAL A 519 -8.96 -29.25 18.18
CA VAL A 519 -10.16 -28.38 18.21
C VAL A 519 -10.84 -28.50 19.58
N ALA A 520 -11.00 -27.39 20.29
CA ALA A 520 -11.77 -27.31 21.52
C ALA A 520 -13.22 -26.82 21.26
N SER A 521 -13.37 -25.75 20.48
CA SER A 521 -14.65 -25.23 20.01
C SER A 521 -14.48 -24.41 18.74
N ILE A 522 -15.56 -24.22 17.99
CA ILE A 522 -15.61 -23.34 16.83
C ILE A 522 -16.95 -22.61 16.82
N GLU A 523 -16.93 -21.32 16.54
CA GLU A 523 -18.07 -20.42 16.59
C GLU A 523 -18.05 -19.45 15.40
N PHE A 524 -19.22 -19.13 14.85
CA PHE A 524 -19.35 -17.97 13.96
C PHE A 524 -18.95 -16.72 14.73
N TYR A 525 -18.00 -15.96 14.19
CA TYR A 525 -17.33 -14.88 14.92
C TYR A 525 -17.75 -13.49 14.43
N GLY A 526 -18.08 -13.35 13.14
CA GLY A 526 -18.56 -12.10 12.57
C GLY A 526 -18.13 -11.94 11.11
N TYR A 527 -17.76 -10.71 10.75
CA TYR A 527 -17.29 -10.37 9.42
C TYR A 527 -15.99 -9.57 9.50
N GLU A 528 -14.84 -10.20 9.23
CA GLU A 528 -13.52 -9.56 9.35
C GLU A 528 -12.77 -9.49 8.00
N ASP A 529 -11.70 -8.71 7.99
CA ASP A 529 -10.73 -8.69 6.89
C ASP A 529 -9.83 -9.92 6.96
N VAL A 530 -9.61 -10.54 5.80
CA VAL A 530 -9.01 -11.86 5.66
C VAL A 530 -7.98 -11.88 4.51
N TYR A 531 -7.07 -12.85 4.55
CA TYR A 531 -5.72 -12.83 3.97
C TYR A 531 -5.33 -14.23 3.44
N ASP A 532 -4.39 -14.34 2.50
CA ASP A 532 -3.85 -15.62 2.04
C ASP A 532 -2.41 -15.47 1.53
N MET A 533 -1.68 -16.58 1.35
CA MET A 533 -0.26 -16.62 1.02
C MET A 533 0.09 -17.73 0.02
N GLU A 534 0.64 -17.37 -1.15
CA GLU A 534 1.26 -18.35 -2.05
C GLU A 534 2.63 -18.79 -1.53
N VAL A 535 2.72 -20.11 -1.41
CA VAL A 535 3.91 -20.86 -1.05
C VAL A 535 4.51 -21.51 -2.28
N GLU A 536 5.73 -21.14 -2.65
CA GLU A 536 6.51 -21.88 -3.64
C GLU A 536 6.62 -23.35 -3.23
N LYS A 537 6.37 -24.26 -4.20
CA LYS A 537 6.59 -25.71 -4.15
C LYS A 537 5.72 -26.51 -3.17
N TYR A 538 5.30 -25.95 -2.04
CA TYR A 538 4.60 -26.68 -0.97
C TYR A 538 3.11 -26.37 -0.86
N HIS A 539 2.69 -25.17 -1.29
CA HIS A 539 1.28 -24.70 -1.28
C HIS A 539 0.60 -24.74 0.10
N ASN A 540 1.41 -24.78 1.17
CA ASN A 540 0.93 -24.84 2.55
C ASN A 540 1.86 -24.11 3.56
N PHE A 541 1.32 -23.65 4.70
CA PHE A 541 2.05 -22.81 5.66
C PHE A 541 1.59 -22.93 7.12
N ALA A 542 2.50 -22.82 8.09
CA ALA A 542 2.20 -23.00 9.52
C ALA A 542 1.55 -21.76 10.18
N ALA A 543 0.23 -21.72 10.32
CA ALA A 543 -0.59 -20.77 11.07
C ALA A 543 -0.88 -21.19 12.52
N ASN A 544 -0.58 -20.33 13.49
CA ASN A 544 -0.78 -20.51 14.93
C ASN A 544 -0.29 -21.88 15.42
N GLY A 545 0.85 -22.32 14.90
CA GLY A 545 1.44 -23.64 15.17
C GLY A 545 0.82 -24.81 14.40
N VAL A 546 -0.13 -24.61 13.48
CA VAL A 546 -0.78 -25.66 12.64
C VAL A 546 -0.73 -25.32 11.14
N ILE A 547 -0.89 -26.26 10.19
CA ILE A 547 -0.65 -25.97 8.76
C ILE A 547 -1.93 -25.58 7.96
N ILE A 548 -1.87 -24.63 7.00
CA ILE A 548 -2.97 -24.13 6.13
C ILE A 548 -2.56 -23.98 4.63
N HIS A 549 -3.39 -23.50 3.67
CA HIS A 549 -3.29 -23.77 2.20
C HIS A 549 -3.68 -22.61 1.20
N ASN A 550 -3.27 -22.67 -0.09
CA ASN A 550 -3.53 -21.66 -1.19
C ASN A 550 -3.82 -22.23 -2.63
N CYS A 551 -4.47 -21.49 -3.57
CA CYS A 551 -5.13 -22.00 -4.83
C CYS A 551 -4.79 -21.28 -6.19
N ILE A 552 -4.47 -22.00 -7.30
CA ILE A 552 -4.12 -21.43 -8.66
C ILE A 552 -4.62 -22.24 -9.92
N THR A 553 -5.36 -23.34 -9.75
CA THR A 553 -5.59 -24.47 -10.70
C THR A 553 -5.64 -24.26 -12.24
N ALA A 554 -6.36 -23.28 -12.81
CA ALA A 554 -6.84 -23.37 -14.21
C ALA A 554 -5.73 -23.28 -15.30
N MET A 555 -4.82 -22.30 -15.21
CA MET A 555 -3.74 -22.11 -16.18
C MET A 555 -2.75 -23.29 -16.19
N GLU A 556 -2.64 -23.98 -15.06
CA GLU A 556 -1.76 -25.11 -14.82
C GLU A 556 -2.21 -26.36 -15.60
N CYS A 557 -3.52 -26.52 -15.81
CA CYS A 557 -4.10 -27.57 -16.65
C CYS A 557 -3.73 -27.41 -18.14
N LEU A 558 -3.80 -26.18 -18.68
CA LEU A 558 -3.41 -25.86 -20.06
C LEU A 558 -1.94 -26.22 -20.31
N ARG A 559 -1.04 -25.76 -19.44
CA ARG A 559 0.41 -26.05 -19.56
C ARG A 559 0.73 -27.54 -19.38
N SER A 560 -0.10 -28.27 -18.63
CA SER A 560 0.00 -29.72 -18.44
C SER A 560 -0.66 -30.56 -19.56
N LYS A 561 -1.06 -29.95 -20.69
CA LYS A 561 -1.75 -30.60 -21.83
C LYS A 561 -3.02 -31.35 -21.42
N VAL A 562 -3.82 -30.77 -20.54
CA VAL A 562 -5.15 -31.28 -20.17
C VAL A 562 -6.21 -30.50 -20.95
N ALA A 563 -7.17 -31.19 -21.56
CA ALA A 563 -8.30 -30.51 -22.19
C ALA A 563 -9.27 -30.05 -21.09
N ILE A 564 -9.69 -28.80 -21.10
CA ILE A 564 -10.64 -28.29 -20.11
C ILE A 564 -12.06 -28.41 -20.69
N LEU A 565 -12.99 -28.95 -19.90
CA LEU A 565 -14.44 -28.87 -20.11
C LEU A 565 -15.06 -28.25 -18.87
N ALA A 566 -15.65 -27.06 -19.00
CA ALA A 566 -16.15 -26.28 -17.86
C ALA A 566 -17.47 -25.54 -18.17
N SER A 567 -18.09 -24.97 -17.15
CA SER A 567 -19.12 -23.94 -17.34
C SER A 567 -18.52 -22.62 -17.81
N ASP A 568 -19.29 -21.82 -18.55
CA ASP A 568 -18.94 -20.45 -18.92
C ASP A 568 -19.38 -19.44 -17.84
N VAL A 569 -18.70 -19.44 -16.69
CA VAL A 569 -19.04 -18.63 -15.51
C VAL A 569 -17.81 -17.89 -14.98
N GLY A 570 -17.94 -16.57 -14.81
CA GLY A 570 -16.86 -15.69 -14.34
C GLY A 570 -15.66 -15.64 -15.29
N ALA A 571 -14.48 -15.29 -14.77
CA ALA A 571 -13.27 -15.06 -15.57
C ALA A 571 -12.62 -16.31 -16.20
N ILE A 572 -13.25 -17.49 -16.12
CA ILE A 572 -12.69 -18.72 -16.71
C ILE A 572 -12.62 -18.65 -18.24
N GLY A 573 -13.67 -18.11 -18.88
CA GLY A 573 -13.76 -18.00 -20.35
C GLY A 573 -12.63 -17.17 -20.94
N GLU A 574 -12.36 -16.01 -20.37
CA GLU A 574 -11.22 -15.15 -20.74
C GLU A 574 -9.87 -15.87 -20.53
N THR A 575 -9.73 -16.60 -19.42
CA THR A 575 -8.49 -17.31 -19.08
C THR A 575 -8.16 -18.36 -20.15
N VAL A 576 -9.12 -19.21 -20.50
CA VAL A 576 -8.88 -20.38 -21.37
C VAL A 576 -9.11 -20.11 -22.86
N GLY A 577 -10.06 -19.25 -23.23
CA GLY A 577 -10.46 -19.01 -24.61
C GLY A 577 -10.88 -20.28 -25.35
N ASP A 578 -10.59 -20.35 -26.65
CA ASP A 578 -10.89 -21.50 -27.52
C ASP A 578 -10.08 -22.77 -27.19
N CYS A 579 -9.24 -22.73 -26.16
CA CYS A 579 -8.44 -23.86 -25.69
C CYS A 579 -9.18 -24.76 -24.68
N ALA A 580 -10.47 -24.49 -24.44
CA ALA A 580 -11.39 -25.32 -23.67
C ALA A 580 -12.67 -25.60 -24.46
N ILE A 581 -13.53 -26.46 -23.90
CA ILE A 581 -14.95 -26.49 -24.20
C ILE A 581 -15.66 -25.84 -23.02
N LEU A 582 -16.47 -24.82 -23.30
CA LEU A 582 -17.25 -24.08 -22.30
C LEU A 582 -18.73 -24.31 -22.59
N LEU A 583 -19.53 -24.52 -21.55
CA LEU A 583 -20.96 -24.85 -21.66
C LEU A 583 -21.84 -23.87 -20.88
N ASP A 584 -22.97 -23.56 -21.49
CA ASP A 584 -23.96 -22.57 -21.07
C ASP A 584 -25.11 -23.18 -20.26
N GLY A 585 -25.61 -22.39 -19.31
CA GLY A 585 -26.75 -22.71 -18.45
C GLY A 585 -26.37 -23.34 -17.10
N PRO A 586 -27.35 -23.43 -16.16
CA PRO A 586 -27.09 -23.88 -14.79
C PRO A 586 -26.71 -25.37 -14.75
N THR A 587 -25.61 -25.70 -14.07
CA THR A 587 -25.01 -27.04 -14.06
C THR A 587 -25.92 -28.13 -13.46
N SER A 588 -26.88 -27.71 -12.64
CA SER A 588 -27.89 -28.58 -12.04
C SER A 588 -28.91 -29.13 -13.06
N ALA A 589 -29.11 -28.48 -14.21
CA ALA A 589 -30.12 -28.86 -15.19
C ALA A 589 -29.78 -30.17 -15.94
N PRO A 590 -30.77 -31.03 -16.26
CA PRO A 590 -30.54 -32.26 -17.04
C PRO A 590 -29.91 -31.99 -18.41
N GLU A 591 -30.38 -30.95 -19.11
CA GLU A 591 -29.87 -30.56 -20.43
C GLU A 591 -28.39 -30.18 -20.40
N TYR A 592 -27.95 -29.45 -19.35
CA TYR A 592 -26.54 -29.14 -19.15
C TYR A 592 -25.72 -30.42 -18.93
N GLN A 593 -26.17 -31.32 -18.06
CA GLN A 593 -25.45 -32.56 -17.78
C GLN A 593 -25.31 -33.44 -19.03
N ASP A 594 -26.35 -33.52 -19.84
CA ASP A 594 -26.36 -34.35 -21.04
C ASP A 594 -25.52 -33.70 -22.17
N LYS A 595 -25.50 -32.36 -22.29
CA LYS A 595 -24.49 -31.61 -23.07
C LYS A 595 -23.06 -31.98 -22.58
N PHE A 596 -22.81 -31.95 -21.28
CA PHE A 596 -21.50 -32.15 -20.66
C PHE A 596 -20.97 -33.58 -20.89
N ILE A 597 -21.84 -34.59 -20.70
CA ILE A 597 -21.55 -36.00 -20.97
C ILE A 597 -21.21 -36.24 -22.44
N SER A 598 -21.96 -35.64 -23.36
CA SER A 598 -21.70 -35.74 -24.81
C SER A 598 -20.29 -35.25 -25.16
N HIS A 599 -19.89 -34.08 -24.65
CA HIS A 599 -18.56 -33.52 -24.90
C HIS A 599 -17.43 -34.30 -24.22
N LEU A 600 -17.64 -34.84 -23.01
CA LEU A 600 -16.68 -35.75 -22.37
C LEU A 600 -16.42 -36.99 -23.22
N LEU A 601 -17.49 -37.65 -23.71
CA LEU A 601 -17.37 -38.83 -24.55
C LEU A 601 -16.68 -38.50 -25.89
N ASP A 602 -16.94 -37.34 -26.49
CA ASP A 602 -16.29 -36.93 -27.74
C ASP A 602 -14.78 -36.65 -27.58
N LEU A 603 -14.37 -35.99 -26.48
CA LEU A 603 -12.97 -35.83 -26.12
C LEU A 603 -12.24 -37.18 -25.93
N MET A 604 -12.93 -38.21 -25.44
CA MET A 604 -12.35 -39.54 -25.24
C MET A 604 -12.13 -40.32 -26.54
N LYS A 605 -12.96 -40.13 -27.57
CA LYS A 605 -12.90 -40.89 -28.85
C LYS A 605 -11.54 -40.78 -29.53
N GLU A 606 -11.06 -41.90 -30.09
CA GLU A 606 -9.96 -41.85 -31.05
C GLU A 606 -10.39 -41.06 -32.30
N GLY A 607 -9.52 -40.18 -32.79
CA GLY A 607 -9.87 -39.17 -33.80
C GLY A 607 -10.63 -37.93 -33.28
N GLY A 608 -11.14 -37.93 -32.04
CA GLY A 608 -11.86 -36.81 -31.43
C GLY A 608 -11.02 -35.55 -31.17
N PRO A 609 -11.67 -34.40 -30.88
CA PRO A 609 -11.07 -33.05 -30.91
C PRO A 609 -10.00 -32.79 -29.85
N TRP A 610 -9.90 -33.66 -28.83
CA TRP A 610 -8.98 -33.56 -27.70
C TRP A 610 -7.55 -33.15 -28.08
N LYS A 611 -6.98 -33.75 -29.13
CA LYS A 611 -5.60 -33.46 -29.54
C LYS A 611 -5.42 -31.98 -29.92
N GLY A 612 -6.32 -31.45 -30.75
CA GLY A 612 -6.25 -30.06 -31.19
C GLY A 612 -6.45 -29.07 -30.05
N ILE A 613 -7.32 -29.40 -29.09
CA ILE A 613 -7.59 -28.59 -27.90
C ILE A 613 -6.34 -28.48 -27.02
N ILE A 614 -5.67 -29.61 -26.70
CA ILE A 614 -4.46 -29.58 -25.86
C ILE A 614 -3.25 -28.96 -26.56
N GLU A 615 -3.19 -28.98 -27.89
CA GLU A 615 -2.11 -28.35 -28.65
C GLU A 615 -2.27 -26.82 -28.69
N ARG A 616 -3.50 -26.30 -28.86
CA ARG A 616 -3.78 -24.86 -28.69
C ARG A 616 -3.55 -24.40 -27.25
N GLY A 617 -4.08 -25.12 -26.27
CA GLY A 617 -3.94 -24.78 -24.84
C GLY A 617 -2.48 -24.72 -24.37
N TYR A 618 -1.65 -25.68 -24.80
CA TYR A 618 -0.22 -25.67 -24.48
C TYR A 618 0.52 -24.48 -25.09
N SER A 619 0.16 -24.07 -26.31
CA SER A 619 0.73 -22.91 -27.01
C SER A 619 0.31 -21.59 -26.35
N ARG A 620 -0.99 -21.45 -26.01
CA ARG A 620 -1.52 -20.29 -25.24
C ARG A 620 -0.78 -20.11 -23.92
N ALA A 621 -0.49 -21.21 -23.22
CA ALA A 621 0.22 -21.19 -21.95
C ALA A 621 1.72 -20.78 -22.03
N GLU A 622 2.36 -20.79 -23.21
CA GLU A 622 3.75 -20.31 -23.34
C GLU A 622 3.86 -18.79 -23.26
N GLY A 623 2.82 -18.06 -23.70
CA GLY A 623 2.71 -16.61 -23.53
C GLY A 623 2.36 -16.16 -22.10
N MET A 624 2.09 -17.08 -21.17
CA MET A 624 1.60 -16.79 -19.81
C MET A 624 2.73 -16.79 -18.75
N GLY A 625 4.00 -16.75 -19.13
CA GLY A 625 5.12 -16.69 -18.17
C GLY A 625 5.22 -15.33 -17.47
N TRP A 626 5.47 -15.32 -16.15
CA TRP A 626 5.59 -14.08 -15.34
C TRP A 626 6.57 -13.03 -15.90
N ALA A 627 7.65 -13.44 -16.59
CA ALA A 627 8.58 -12.51 -17.23
C ALA A 627 7.92 -11.66 -18.35
N SER A 628 6.94 -12.22 -19.08
CA SER A 628 6.18 -11.46 -20.09
C SER A 628 5.21 -10.48 -19.44
N VAL A 629 4.59 -10.86 -18.32
CA VAL A 629 3.68 -9.98 -17.55
C VAL A 629 4.47 -8.82 -16.92
N ALA A 630 5.68 -9.07 -16.43
CA ALA A 630 6.56 -8.04 -15.89
C ALA A 630 6.97 -7.00 -16.94
N GLN A 631 7.34 -7.42 -18.16
CA GLN A 631 7.66 -6.49 -19.25
C GLN A 631 6.44 -5.66 -19.65
N GLU A 632 5.28 -6.29 -19.82
CA GLU A 632 4.01 -5.61 -20.13
C GLU A 632 3.63 -4.54 -19.10
N TRP A 633 3.96 -4.76 -17.82
CA TRP A 633 3.77 -3.78 -16.75
C TRP A 633 4.80 -2.65 -16.80
N GLU A 634 6.07 -2.95 -17.08
CA GLU A 634 7.12 -1.94 -17.27
C GLU A 634 6.82 -1.01 -18.45
N ASP A 635 6.48 -1.58 -19.62
CA ASP A 635 6.09 -0.85 -20.83
C ASP A 635 4.87 0.06 -20.55
N LYS A 636 3.88 -0.44 -19.78
CA LYS A 636 2.71 0.35 -19.35
C LYS A 636 3.09 1.49 -18.41
N PHE A 637 3.96 1.27 -17.43
CA PHE A 637 4.39 2.31 -16.50
C PHE A 637 5.13 3.46 -17.21
N PHE A 638 5.98 3.16 -18.19
CA PHE A 638 6.61 4.20 -19.01
C PHE A 638 5.58 4.97 -19.83
N GLY A 639 4.68 4.29 -20.55
CA GLY A 639 3.63 4.98 -21.33
C GLY A 639 2.68 5.84 -20.48
N PHE A 640 2.39 5.45 -19.23
CA PHE A 640 1.61 6.27 -18.30
C PHE A 640 2.36 7.54 -17.83
N LEU A 641 3.68 7.46 -17.62
CA LEU A 641 4.50 8.63 -17.27
C LEU A 641 4.72 9.57 -18.48
N GLU A 642 4.88 9.02 -19.68
CA GLU A 642 4.94 9.78 -20.93
C GLU A 642 3.63 10.57 -21.14
N ALA A 643 2.47 9.93 -21.02
CA ALA A 643 1.17 10.59 -21.16
C ALA A 643 0.94 11.72 -20.14
N GLN A 644 1.44 11.59 -18.90
CA GLN A 644 1.35 12.66 -17.89
C GLN A 644 2.26 13.87 -18.22
N THR A 645 3.29 13.69 -19.05
CA THR A 645 4.35 14.70 -19.29
C THR A 645 4.39 15.24 -20.72
N GLU A 646 3.61 14.66 -21.65
CA GLU A 646 3.48 15.11 -23.05
C GLU A 646 3.08 16.61 -23.18
N ASN A 647 2.24 17.12 -22.27
CA ASN A 647 1.89 18.54 -22.25
C ASN A 647 3.04 19.39 -21.68
N LYS A 648 3.95 19.82 -22.57
CA LYS A 648 5.11 20.68 -22.26
C LYS A 648 4.76 21.97 -21.52
N ALA A 649 3.60 22.58 -21.78
CA ALA A 649 3.17 23.80 -21.09
C ALA A 649 2.83 23.51 -19.62
N ARG A 650 2.06 22.43 -19.38
CA ARG A 650 1.75 21.92 -18.03
C ARG A 650 3.04 21.53 -17.27
N LEU A 651 4.00 20.90 -17.96
CA LEU A 651 5.30 20.52 -17.43
C LEU A 651 6.19 21.75 -17.10
N LYS A 652 6.19 22.80 -17.93
CA LYS A 652 6.88 24.06 -17.65
C LYS A 652 6.31 24.75 -16.40
N SER A 653 4.98 24.86 -16.29
CA SER A 653 4.33 25.46 -15.12
C SER A 653 4.61 24.67 -13.83
N HIS A 654 4.75 23.33 -13.92
CA HIS A 654 5.20 22.50 -12.80
C HIS A 654 6.63 22.84 -12.36
N PHE A 655 7.59 22.91 -13.29
CA PHE A 655 8.98 23.29 -12.95
C PHE A 655 9.07 24.70 -12.36
N LEU A 656 8.40 25.68 -12.96
CA LEU A 656 8.34 27.06 -12.45
C LEU A 656 7.67 27.16 -11.06
N TYR A 657 6.68 26.32 -10.76
CA TYR A 657 6.04 26.31 -9.44
C TYR A 657 6.99 25.85 -8.33
N TYR A 658 7.89 24.91 -8.64
CA TYR A 658 8.90 24.40 -7.70
C TYR A 658 10.24 25.18 -7.71
N GLY A 659 10.38 26.24 -8.52
CA GLY A 659 11.62 27.03 -8.62
C GLY A 659 12.69 26.42 -9.54
N ASP A 660 12.37 25.39 -10.32
CA ASP A 660 13.34 24.78 -11.25
C ASP A 660 13.37 25.52 -12.59
N ARG A 661 14.23 26.53 -12.66
CA ARG A 661 14.36 27.40 -13.84
C ARG A 661 15.07 26.69 -14.99
N ILE A 662 16.10 25.88 -14.73
CA ILE A 662 16.85 25.19 -15.79
C ILE A 662 15.99 24.13 -16.50
N ALA A 663 15.15 23.39 -15.77
CA ALA A 663 14.21 22.45 -16.40
C ALA A 663 13.04 23.16 -17.09
N ALA A 664 12.58 24.32 -16.58
CA ALA A 664 11.53 25.12 -17.20
C ALA A 664 11.98 25.79 -18.52
N ASP A 665 13.16 26.39 -18.57
CA ASP A 665 13.70 27.05 -19.77
C ASP A 665 13.90 26.04 -20.93
N GLN A 666 14.26 24.79 -20.61
CA GLN A 666 14.40 23.71 -21.60
C GLN A 666 13.06 23.22 -22.19
N MET A 667 11.91 23.72 -21.73
CA MET A 667 10.60 23.42 -22.34
C MET A 667 10.28 24.27 -23.58
N ASP A 668 10.98 25.39 -23.79
CA ASP A 668 10.70 26.29 -24.91
C ASP A 668 11.34 25.83 -26.22
N GLU A 669 10.51 25.33 -27.15
CA GLU A 669 10.94 24.88 -28.49
C GLU A 669 11.63 25.97 -29.33
N LYS A 670 11.44 27.23 -28.96
CA LYS A 670 12.15 28.38 -29.52
C LYS A 670 13.24 28.80 -28.54
N GLY A 671 14.42 28.20 -28.67
CA GLY A 671 15.63 28.68 -28.00
C GLY A 671 15.81 30.17 -28.27
N LYS A 672 15.57 30.99 -27.24
CA LYS A 672 15.50 32.45 -27.29
C LYS A 672 15.94 33.02 -25.95
N ASP A 673 17.21 33.39 -25.88
CA ASP A 673 17.73 34.50 -25.09
C ASP A 673 17.07 34.72 -23.70
N THR A 674 16.87 33.64 -22.92
CA THR A 674 16.89 33.81 -21.46
C THR A 674 18.29 34.22 -21.06
N LEU A 675 18.41 35.04 -20.01
CA LEU A 675 19.66 35.72 -19.64
C LEU A 675 20.65 34.75 -18.98
N PHE A 676 21.21 33.85 -19.77
CA PHE A 676 22.39 33.08 -19.42
C PHE A 676 23.60 34.04 -19.33
N LEU A 677 24.09 34.25 -18.11
CA LEU A 677 25.48 34.67 -17.89
C LEU A 677 26.38 33.65 -18.60
N LYS A 678 27.30 34.12 -19.43
CA LYS A 678 28.13 33.23 -20.24
C LYS A 678 29.23 32.63 -19.36
N PRO A 679 29.83 31.48 -19.75
CA PRO A 679 31.00 30.95 -19.07
C PRO A 679 32.17 31.95 -18.97
N ASP A 680 32.27 32.89 -19.92
CA ASP A 680 33.25 33.98 -19.92
C ASP A 680 32.94 35.08 -18.87
N ASP A 681 31.68 35.18 -18.42
CA ASP A 681 31.22 36.13 -17.38
C ASP A 681 31.55 35.64 -15.95
N LEU A 682 32.33 34.56 -15.78
CA LEU A 682 32.90 34.16 -14.49
C LEU A 682 33.83 35.23 -13.88
N ALA A 683 34.32 36.19 -14.68
CA ALA A 683 35.03 37.38 -14.19
C ALA A 683 34.09 38.55 -13.82
N ALA A 684 32.80 38.47 -14.17
CA ALA A 684 31.74 39.40 -13.81
C ALA A 684 30.90 38.91 -12.61
N PHE A 685 31.30 37.81 -11.96
CA PHE A 685 30.79 37.34 -10.67
C PHE A 685 31.25 38.22 -9.47
N ASN A 686 31.45 39.52 -9.69
CA ASN A 686 31.72 40.51 -8.65
C ASN A 686 30.48 41.36 -8.36
N ASP A 687 30.30 41.71 -7.10
CA ASP A 687 29.38 42.71 -6.56
C ASP A 687 27.86 42.46 -6.77
N ASP A 688 27.33 42.64 -7.97
CA ASP A 688 25.87 42.87 -8.16
C ASP A 688 24.95 41.68 -7.84
N TYR A 689 25.36 40.42 -8.08
CA TYR A 689 24.46 39.26 -7.91
C TYR A 689 24.13 38.98 -6.43
N PHE A 690 25.03 39.34 -5.51
CA PHE A 690 24.80 39.26 -4.07
C PHE A 690 24.17 40.55 -3.51
N LEU A 691 24.48 41.72 -4.07
CA LEU A 691 23.84 43.00 -3.70
C LEU A 691 22.35 43.06 -4.05
N ALA A 692 21.87 42.25 -5.00
CA ALA A 692 20.44 42.10 -5.29
C ALA A 692 19.62 41.44 -4.15
N HIS A 693 20.27 40.97 -3.08
CA HIS A 693 19.60 40.34 -1.94
C HIS A 693 19.10 41.40 -0.95
N GLY A 694 17.83 41.81 -1.12
CA GLY A 694 17.06 42.30 0.03
C GLY A 694 17.13 41.28 1.18
N PRO A 695 17.31 41.71 2.42
CA PRO A 695 17.82 40.84 3.48
C PRO A 695 16.84 39.71 3.82
N ASP A 696 17.30 38.46 3.75
CA ASP A 696 16.91 37.50 4.79
C ASP A 696 17.23 38.17 6.13
N PRO A 697 16.30 38.16 7.11
CA PRO A 697 16.25 39.14 8.19
C PRO A 697 17.61 39.22 8.91
N PHE A 698 18.36 40.28 8.59
CA PHE A 698 19.73 40.44 9.03
C PHE A 698 19.72 40.44 10.56
N PRO A 699 20.48 39.54 11.22
CA PRO A 699 20.37 39.37 12.66
C PRO A 699 20.75 40.67 13.36
N GLU A 700 19.74 41.38 13.90
CA GLU A 700 19.89 42.72 14.47
C GLU A 700 20.93 42.78 15.60
N THR A 701 21.21 41.63 16.23
CA THR A 701 22.35 41.46 17.12
C THR A 701 23.19 40.24 16.76
N VAL A 702 24.49 40.30 17.09
CA VAL A 702 25.44 39.18 17.06
C VAL A 702 24.90 37.93 17.77
N LYS A 703 24.03 38.08 18.78
CA LYS A 703 23.42 36.98 19.53
C LYS A 703 22.41 36.18 18.69
N ASP A 704 21.69 36.85 17.80
CA ASP A 704 20.68 36.24 16.94
C ASP A 704 21.37 35.51 15.77
N ALA A 705 22.47 36.06 15.25
CA ALA A 705 23.33 35.41 14.27
C ALA A 705 23.87 34.05 14.77
N ILE A 706 24.29 34.00 16.05
CA ILE A 706 24.76 32.78 16.72
C ILE A 706 23.65 31.72 16.86
N ALA A 707 22.37 32.12 16.86
CA ALA A 707 21.22 31.21 16.97
C ALA A 707 20.66 30.73 15.61
N TYR A 708 21.17 31.24 14.48
CA TYR A 708 20.55 31.11 13.16
C TYR A 708 20.72 29.73 12.49
N CYS A 709 21.72 28.94 12.86
CA CYS A 709 21.96 27.64 12.21
C CYS A 709 20.89 26.61 12.61
N HIS A 710 20.13 26.12 11.63
CA HIS A 710 19.11 25.09 11.87
C HIS A 710 19.73 23.81 12.47
N PRO A 711 19.22 23.27 13.60
CA PRO A 711 19.87 22.18 14.34
C PRO A 711 20.15 20.91 13.55
N SER A 712 19.35 20.60 12.50
CA SER A 712 19.59 19.42 11.66
C SER A 712 20.86 19.54 10.81
N LYS A 713 21.20 20.74 10.32
CA LYS A 713 22.41 21.00 9.51
C LYS A 713 23.66 20.81 10.37
N ALA A 714 23.67 21.43 11.55
CA ALA A 714 24.72 21.25 12.55
C ALA A 714 24.84 19.78 13.01
N TYR A 715 23.73 19.10 13.29
CA TYR A 715 23.75 17.70 13.72
C TYR A 715 24.34 16.75 12.67
N PHE A 716 23.95 16.90 11.39
CA PHE A 716 24.51 16.09 10.31
C PHE A 716 26.03 16.25 10.20
N VAL A 717 26.53 17.50 10.17
CA VAL A 717 27.96 17.75 10.06
C VAL A 717 28.71 17.24 11.30
N LYS A 718 28.22 17.51 12.51
CA LYS A 718 28.81 16.99 13.76
C LYS A 718 28.90 15.46 13.78
N ALA A 719 27.84 14.75 13.35
CA ALA A 719 27.84 13.30 13.26
C ALA A 719 28.92 12.76 12.30
N MET A 720 29.25 13.50 11.23
CA MET A 720 30.35 13.17 10.32
C MET A 720 31.73 13.57 10.89
N MET A 721 31.82 14.69 11.61
CA MET A 721 33.06 15.15 12.26
C MET A 721 33.48 14.31 13.48
N ASP A 722 32.53 13.61 14.11
CA ASP A 722 32.73 12.62 15.16
C ASP A 722 33.05 11.19 14.63
N ASN A 723 32.96 10.98 13.30
CA ASN A 723 33.21 9.68 12.69
C ASN A 723 34.69 9.30 12.81
N LYS A 724 34.97 8.22 13.56
CA LYS A 724 36.33 7.77 13.91
C LYS A 724 37.11 7.16 12.75
N ASP A 725 36.45 6.89 11.63
CA ASP A 725 37.08 6.37 10.42
C ASP A 725 37.58 7.50 9.48
N ALA A 726 37.37 8.79 9.84
CA ALA A 726 37.81 9.96 9.07
C ALA A 726 38.66 10.93 9.92
N ASP A 727 39.93 11.15 9.52
CA ASP A 727 40.88 12.01 10.23
C ASP A 727 40.73 13.50 9.85
N ILE A 728 39.54 14.05 10.11
CA ILE A 728 39.19 15.43 9.76
C ILE A 728 39.80 16.41 10.79
N ASN A 729 40.81 17.18 10.39
CA ASN A 729 41.46 18.19 11.23
C ASN A 729 41.29 19.62 10.70
N ASN A 730 41.27 19.81 9.38
CA ASN A 730 41.09 21.09 8.69
C ASN A 730 39.82 21.04 7.81
N VAL A 731 38.94 22.04 7.96
CA VAL A 731 37.63 22.08 7.31
C VAL A 731 37.44 23.36 6.51
N LEU A 732 36.96 23.24 5.27
CA LEU A 732 36.43 24.34 4.46
C LEU A 732 34.90 24.32 4.50
N ASP A 733 34.27 25.46 4.77
CA ASP A 733 32.84 25.70 4.59
C ASP A 733 32.66 26.74 3.47
N PHE A 734 32.16 26.30 2.30
CA PHE A 734 32.08 27.14 1.09
C PHE A 734 30.63 27.57 0.82
N GLY A 735 30.41 28.88 0.73
CA GLY A 735 29.09 29.49 0.91
C GLY A 735 28.72 29.61 2.39
N CYS A 736 29.68 29.99 3.25
CA CYS A 736 29.47 29.97 4.72
C CYS A 736 28.50 31.05 5.24
N ASP A 737 28.07 31.99 4.39
CA ASP A 737 27.33 33.19 4.78
C ASP A 737 28.08 33.97 5.90
N PHE A 738 27.37 34.62 6.81
CA PHE A 738 27.91 35.18 8.06
C PHE A 738 28.41 34.12 9.07
N GLY A 739 28.63 32.86 8.66
CA GLY A 739 29.35 31.83 9.43
C GLY A 739 28.53 30.99 10.40
N SER A 740 27.18 31.05 10.34
CA SER A 740 26.29 30.46 11.36
C SER A 740 26.54 28.98 11.67
N LEU A 741 26.82 28.15 10.64
CA LEU A 741 27.14 26.74 10.79
C LEU A 741 28.55 26.55 11.37
N VAL A 742 29.55 27.18 10.77
CA VAL A 742 30.96 26.98 11.12
C VAL A 742 31.31 27.47 12.53
N PHE A 743 30.60 28.45 13.10
CA PHE A 743 30.75 28.83 14.51
C PHE A 743 30.40 27.71 15.49
N ASP A 744 29.31 26.99 15.26
CA ASP A 744 28.87 25.89 16.12
C ASP A 744 29.81 24.68 16.02
N LEU A 745 30.47 24.50 14.87
CA LEU A 745 31.53 23.51 14.67
C LEU A 745 32.85 23.94 15.34
N ALA A 746 33.28 25.19 15.17
CA ALA A 746 34.52 25.72 15.75
C ALA A 746 34.52 25.64 17.28
N LYS A 747 33.39 25.99 17.91
CA LYS A 747 33.17 25.89 19.37
C LYS A 747 33.07 24.43 19.86
N ALA A 748 32.48 23.53 19.08
CA ALA A 748 32.43 22.11 19.43
C ALA A 748 33.79 21.41 19.31
N TYR A 749 34.62 21.85 18.36
CA TYR A 749 35.91 21.23 18.03
C TYR A 749 37.10 22.21 18.09
N PRO A 750 37.45 22.77 19.27
CA PRO A 750 38.51 23.78 19.44
C PRO A 750 39.95 23.28 19.20
N LYS A 751 40.11 22.09 18.59
CA LYS A 751 41.38 21.50 18.15
C LYS A 751 41.46 21.29 16.63
N LYS A 752 40.34 21.50 15.92
CA LYS A 752 40.24 21.44 14.46
C LYS A 752 40.25 22.87 13.92
N SER A 753 40.84 23.08 12.74
CA SER A 753 40.82 24.39 12.06
C SER A 753 39.66 24.47 11.09
N PHE A 754 39.13 25.68 10.94
CA PHE A 754 37.97 25.98 10.10
C PHE A 754 38.24 27.21 9.24
N LEU A 755 37.86 27.13 7.96
CA LEU A 755 37.90 28.23 7.00
C LEU A 755 36.49 28.40 6.41
N GLY A 756 35.81 29.48 6.75
CA GLY A 756 34.60 29.92 6.06
C GLY A 756 34.95 30.75 4.83
N VAL A 757 34.34 30.44 3.68
CA VAL A 757 34.44 31.24 2.45
C VAL A 757 33.06 31.60 1.95
N ASP A 758 32.82 32.89 1.73
CA ASP A 758 31.63 33.44 1.08
C ASP A 758 32.08 34.62 0.21
N ILE A 759 31.45 34.83 -0.95
CA ILE A 759 31.90 35.87 -1.89
C ILE A 759 31.52 37.28 -1.42
N SER A 760 30.52 37.44 -0.55
CA SER A 760 30.07 38.74 -0.05
C SER A 760 31.02 39.30 1.01
N PRO A 761 31.66 40.48 0.78
CA PRO A 761 32.50 41.12 1.78
C PRO A 761 31.72 41.48 3.05
N GLU A 762 30.47 41.93 2.91
CA GLU A 762 29.61 42.36 4.03
C GLU A 762 29.28 41.18 4.98
N LYS A 763 29.01 40.00 4.42
CA LYS A 763 28.78 38.77 5.20
C LYS A 763 30.05 38.32 5.91
N ILE A 764 31.20 38.40 5.25
CA ILE A 764 32.51 38.04 5.80
C ILE A 764 32.95 39.04 6.89
N ASP A 765 32.68 40.33 6.74
CA ASP A 765 32.93 41.33 7.79
C ASP A 765 32.03 41.10 9.00
N LEU A 766 30.74 40.79 8.82
CA LEU A 766 29.86 40.37 9.92
C LEU A 766 30.38 39.08 10.59
N ALA A 767 30.82 38.10 9.82
CA ALA A 767 31.40 36.85 10.35
C ALA A 767 32.65 37.12 11.20
N ASN A 768 33.58 37.96 10.74
CA ASN A 768 34.77 38.33 11.52
C ASN A 768 34.38 39.00 12.85
N ASN A 769 33.42 39.95 12.83
CA ASN A 769 32.91 40.58 14.06
C ASN A 769 32.25 39.56 15.03
N ILE A 770 31.53 38.55 14.51
CA ILE A 770 30.97 37.47 15.34
C ILE A 770 32.10 36.59 15.90
N SER A 771 33.16 36.31 15.14
CA SER A 771 34.29 35.48 15.60
C SER A 771 35.06 36.13 16.75
N ASP A 772 35.35 37.43 16.63
CA ASP A 772 35.99 38.22 17.70
C ASP A 772 35.13 38.28 18.97
N TYR A 773 33.81 38.38 18.84
CA TYR A 773 32.87 38.28 19.97
C TYR A 773 32.79 36.86 20.58
N CYS A 774 33.07 35.84 19.78
CA CYS A 774 32.91 34.43 20.15
C CYS A 774 34.17 33.76 20.73
N ASP A 775 35.33 34.41 20.66
CA ASP A 775 36.66 33.85 20.98
C ASP A 775 36.90 32.49 20.29
N THR A 776 36.80 32.49 18.95
CA THR A 776 37.01 31.32 18.09
C THR A 776 38.31 31.42 17.25
N PRO A 777 39.51 31.39 17.87
CA PRO A 777 40.79 31.57 17.18
C PRO A 777 41.19 30.40 16.25
N ASN A 778 40.40 29.33 16.21
CA ASN A 778 40.55 28.20 15.29
C ASN A 778 39.68 28.34 14.02
N LEU A 779 39.00 29.47 13.83
CA LEU A 779 38.13 29.78 12.71
C LEU A 779 38.59 31.07 12.01
N LEU A 780 38.74 30.99 10.68
CA LEU A 780 39.08 32.09 9.80
C LEU A 780 37.98 32.28 8.75
N PHE A 781 37.80 33.52 8.29
CA PHE A 781 36.89 33.86 7.19
C PHE A 781 37.65 34.54 6.04
N ALA A 782 37.24 34.29 4.80
CA ALA A 782 37.83 34.90 3.61
C ALA A 782 36.81 35.09 2.49
N THR A 783 36.96 36.14 1.67
CA THR A 783 36.13 36.37 0.48
C THR A 783 36.49 35.50 -0.73
N SER A 784 37.56 34.70 -0.63
CA SER A 784 38.08 33.86 -1.71
C SER A 784 39.04 32.80 -1.19
N LEU A 785 39.11 31.66 -1.88
CA LEU A 785 40.17 30.68 -1.70
C LEU A 785 41.48 31.22 -2.28
N LYS A 786 42.58 31.11 -1.52
CA LYS A 786 43.90 31.63 -1.92
C LYS A 786 44.83 30.48 -2.25
N ASP A 787 45.13 30.37 -3.55
CA ASP A 787 46.08 29.45 -4.18
C ASP A 787 45.74 27.94 -4.08
N ASP A 788 46.08 27.19 -5.14
CA ASP A 788 45.80 25.76 -5.28
C ASP A 788 46.55 24.91 -4.23
N SER A 789 47.55 25.48 -3.56
CA SER A 789 48.30 24.86 -2.47
C SER A 789 47.49 24.64 -1.18
N THR A 790 46.36 25.35 -1.00
CA THR A 790 45.46 25.14 0.13
C THR A 790 44.72 23.81 -0.01
N LYS A 791 45.00 22.83 0.86
CA LYS A 791 44.30 21.54 0.92
C LYS A 791 43.66 21.29 2.28
N VAL A 792 42.43 20.76 2.29
CA VAL A 792 41.64 20.45 3.49
C VAL A 792 41.25 18.98 3.58
N ASP A 793 40.94 18.52 4.79
CA ASP A 793 40.50 17.14 5.06
C ASP A 793 39.00 16.96 4.86
N CYS A 794 38.23 18.07 4.96
CA CYS A 794 36.79 18.09 4.77
C CYS A 794 36.33 19.37 4.02
N LEU A 795 35.45 19.20 3.05
CA LEU A 795 34.66 20.27 2.42
C LEU A 795 33.20 20.15 2.87
N ILE A 796 32.62 21.26 3.34
CA ILE A 796 31.19 21.47 3.53
C ILE A 796 30.70 22.40 2.42
N LEU A 797 29.56 22.03 1.82
CA LEU A 797 28.87 22.80 0.80
C LEU A 797 27.37 22.83 1.13
N SER A 798 26.89 23.91 1.74
CA SER A 798 25.49 24.03 2.18
C SER A 798 24.70 24.97 1.27
N GLU A 799 23.69 24.44 0.60
CA GLU A 799 22.66 25.21 -0.13
C GLU A 799 23.26 26.10 -1.25
N MET A 800 24.33 25.63 -1.89
CA MET A 800 25.07 26.34 -2.94
C MET A 800 24.90 25.75 -4.35
N LEU A 801 24.51 24.47 -4.48
CA LEU A 801 24.42 23.78 -5.78
C LEU A 801 23.21 24.24 -6.60
N GLU A 802 22.14 24.64 -5.92
CA GLU A 802 20.86 25.10 -6.45
C GLU A 802 21.01 26.37 -7.29
N TYR A 803 22.06 27.14 -7.02
CA TYR A 803 22.37 28.43 -7.64
C TYR A 803 23.38 28.33 -8.79
N GLN A 804 23.87 27.13 -9.12
CA GLN A 804 24.83 26.90 -10.20
C GLN A 804 24.12 26.35 -11.44
N GLU A 805 24.41 26.88 -12.63
CA GLU A 805 23.90 26.29 -13.89
C GLU A 805 24.34 24.82 -14.03
N LYS A 806 25.58 24.52 -13.62
CA LYS A 806 26.22 23.20 -13.74
C LYS A 806 26.78 22.70 -12.40
N PRO A 807 25.93 22.22 -11.47
CA PRO A 807 26.35 21.84 -10.13
C PRO A 807 27.44 20.75 -10.09
N TRP A 808 27.50 19.86 -11.09
CA TRP A 808 28.53 18.83 -11.21
C TRP A 808 29.93 19.39 -11.54
N GLU A 809 30.03 20.37 -12.45
CA GLU A 809 31.30 21.01 -12.82
C GLU A 809 31.82 21.88 -11.67
N PHE A 810 30.91 22.59 -10.98
CA PHE A 810 31.22 23.39 -9.79
C PHE A 810 31.71 22.52 -8.62
N LEU A 811 31.04 21.40 -8.35
CA LEU A 811 31.42 20.46 -7.28
C LEU A 811 32.80 19.82 -7.52
N ASP A 812 33.07 19.34 -8.74
CA ASP A 812 34.39 18.81 -9.11
C ASP A 812 35.50 19.88 -9.02
N SER A 813 35.16 21.16 -9.21
CA SER A 813 36.09 22.28 -9.03
C SER A 813 36.43 22.50 -7.55
N LEU A 814 35.43 22.55 -6.66
CA LEU A 814 35.65 22.69 -5.22
C LEU A 814 36.35 21.46 -4.60
N GLU A 815 36.09 20.26 -5.13
CA GLU A 815 36.83 19.04 -4.74
C GLU A 815 38.33 19.13 -4.99
N SER A 816 38.82 20.01 -5.87
CA SER A 816 40.26 20.20 -6.08
C SER A 816 41.00 20.66 -4.81
N TYR A 817 40.31 21.32 -3.87
CA TYR A 817 40.86 21.77 -2.59
C TYR A 817 40.81 20.69 -1.48
N VAL A 818 40.17 19.55 -1.72
CA VAL A 818 40.12 18.42 -0.76
C VAL A 818 41.24 17.43 -1.06
N ILE A 819 41.86 16.82 -0.04
CA ILE A 819 42.83 15.73 -0.23
C ILE A 819 42.18 14.45 -0.80
N ASP A 820 42.91 13.59 -1.50
CA ASP A 820 42.40 12.25 -1.83
C ASP A 820 42.20 11.45 -0.54
N GLY A 821 41.05 10.79 -0.40
CA GLY A 821 40.64 10.21 0.88
C GLY A 821 40.01 11.20 1.87
N GLY A 822 39.97 12.50 1.56
CA GLY A 822 39.25 13.51 2.32
C GLY A 822 37.73 13.38 2.19
N THR A 823 36.99 14.07 3.06
CA THR A 823 35.53 14.00 3.14
C THR A 823 34.87 15.16 2.38
N VAL A 824 33.77 14.90 1.69
CA VAL A 824 32.89 15.93 1.12
C VAL A 824 31.51 15.77 1.74
N LEU A 825 30.95 16.87 2.27
CA LEU A 825 29.64 16.97 2.88
C LEU A 825 28.81 18.00 2.10
N ILE A 826 27.67 17.59 1.57
CA ILE A 826 26.77 18.46 0.80
C ILE A 826 25.42 18.50 1.52
N ILE A 827 24.90 19.70 1.74
CA ILE A 827 23.52 19.96 2.15
C ILE A 827 22.86 20.69 0.98
N SER A 828 21.74 20.18 0.49
CA SER A 828 21.10 20.63 -0.76
C SER A 828 19.58 20.68 -0.56
N THR A 829 18.87 21.66 -1.12
CA THR A 829 17.43 21.86 -0.84
C THR A 829 16.51 21.07 -1.76
N PHE A 830 15.34 20.67 -1.24
CA PHE A 830 14.21 20.22 -2.05
C PHE A 830 12.90 20.87 -1.58
N GLY A 831 11.96 21.01 -2.51
CA GLY A 831 10.64 21.60 -2.29
C GLY A 831 10.60 23.09 -2.65
N PRO A 832 9.41 23.71 -2.72
CA PRO A 832 9.23 25.06 -3.22
C PRO A 832 9.58 26.12 -2.16
N TRP A 833 10.85 26.17 -1.74
CA TRP A 833 11.36 27.07 -0.69
C TRP A 833 11.03 28.55 -0.93
N GLU A 834 11.03 28.97 -2.19
CA GLU A 834 10.71 30.33 -2.61
C GLU A 834 9.27 30.75 -2.23
N LYS A 835 8.35 29.79 -2.04
CA LYS A 835 6.96 30.06 -1.60
C LYS A 835 6.83 30.39 -0.11
N MET A 836 7.90 30.30 0.67
CA MET A 836 7.95 30.86 2.03
C MET A 836 8.24 32.36 2.06
N ARG A 837 8.82 32.93 0.99
CA ARG A 837 9.09 34.37 0.91
C ARG A 837 7.91 35.10 0.26
N ASP A 838 7.87 36.41 0.49
CA ASP A 838 6.95 37.35 -0.18
C ASP A 838 7.65 38.13 -1.32
N ASP A 839 8.90 37.80 -1.66
CA ASP A 839 9.62 38.42 -2.77
C ASP A 839 9.30 37.76 -4.13
N ALA A 840 9.23 38.59 -5.17
CA ALA A 840 8.68 38.20 -6.48
C ALA A 840 9.70 37.56 -7.45
N ALA A 841 10.97 37.40 -7.03
CA ALA A 841 12.07 37.00 -7.90
C ALA A 841 12.62 35.61 -7.49
N PRO A 842 12.47 34.56 -8.32
CA PRO A 842 13.04 33.25 -8.05
C PRO A 842 14.57 33.30 -8.14
N LYS A 843 15.23 32.94 -7.02
CA LYS A 843 16.68 33.03 -6.80
C LYS A 843 17.38 31.70 -7.11
N GLN A 844 16.71 30.57 -6.92
CA GLN A 844 17.26 29.26 -7.26
C GLN A 844 17.20 29.01 -8.78
N LEU A 845 18.17 28.26 -9.32
CA LEU A 845 18.17 27.80 -10.71
C LEU A 845 17.62 26.36 -10.83
N TRP A 846 17.87 25.54 -9.81
CA TRP A 846 17.40 24.17 -9.70
C TRP A 846 16.57 23.95 -8.43
N ASN A 847 15.50 23.15 -8.54
CA ASN A 847 14.96 22.40 -7.41
C ASN A 847 15.24 20.92 -7.67
N PHE A 848 16.18 20.35 -6.92
CA PHE A 848 16.62 18.99 -7.16
C PHE A 848 15.56 17.96 -6.75
N ASP A 849 15.33 16.97 -7.62
CA ASP A 849 14.68 15.73 -7.24
C ASP A 849 15.72 14.69 -6.74
N ARG A 850 15.24 13.64 -6.08
CA ARG A 850 16.11 12.62 -5.48
C ARG A 850 16.96 11.85 -6.50
N HIS A 851 16.57 11.81 -7.77
CA HIS A 851 17.35 11.21 -8.85
C HIS A 851 18.33 12.19 -9.48
N ASP A 852 18.10 13.50 -9.45
CA ASP A 852 19.10 14.49 -9.87
C ASP A 852 20.40 14.32 -9.07
N ILE A 853 20.26 14.16 -7.75
CA ILE A 853 21.36 13.86 -6.85
C ILE A 853 22.00 12.51 -7.19
N LYS A 854 21.22 11.47 -7.56
CA LYS A 854 21.80 10.18 -7.98
C LYS A 854 22.56 10.29 -9.30
N ASP A 855 22.05 11.05 -10.27
CA ASP A 855 22.67 11.24 -11.58
C ASP A 855 24.04 11.89 -11.38
N MET A 856 24.10 13.00 -10.62
CA MET A 856 25.35 13.66 -10.25
C MET A 856 26.31 12.74 -9.49
N MET A 857 25.82 12.05 -8.45
CA MET A 857 26.64 11.17 -7.62
C MET A 857 26.99 9.84 -8.31
N SER A 858 26.43 9.52 -9.48
CA SER A 858 26.66 8.23 -10.16
C SER A 858 28.08 8.02 -10.69
N GLY A 859 28.94 9.05 -10.64
CA GLY A 859 30.38 8.92 -10.88
C GLY A 859 31.24 8.87 -9.61
N LYS A 860 30.67 9.22 -8.44
CA LYS A 860 31.28 9.07 -7.11
C LYS A 860 31.03 7.65 -6.58
N GLU A 861 31.97 7.10 -5.81
CA GLU A 861 31.81 5.77 -5.21
C GLU A 861 31.33 5.85 -3.75
N ALA A 862 30.46 4.93 -3.35
CA ALA A 862 30.05 4.68 -1.95
C ALA A 862 29.57 5.91 -1.15
N TYR A 863 28.82 6.82 -1.78
CA TYR A 863 28.20 7.96 -1.09
C TYR A 863 27.03 7.55 -0.19
N CYS A 864 26.88 8.25 0.95
CA CYS A 864 25.67 8.22 1.77
C CYS A 864 24.69 9.30 1.28
N PHE A 865 23.39 9.04 1.38
CA PHE A 865 22.33 9.97 1.04
C PHE A 865 21.19 9.87 2.05
N HIS A 866 20.81 11.00 2.64
CA HIS A 866 19.71 11.12 3.58
C HIS A 866 18.81 12.30 3.20
N THR A 867 17.59 12.31 3.72
CA THR A 867 16.60 13.37 3.51
C THR A 867 16.09 13.79 4.89
N GLY A 868 16.08 15.08 5.18
CA GLY A 868 15.58 15.63 6.45
C GLY A 868 14.69 16.83 6.20
N PHE A 869 13.56 16.87 6.89
CA PHE A 869 12.50 17.86 6.67
C PHE A 869 12.77 19.15 7.45
N ALA A 870 12.48 20.29 6.81
CA ALA A 870 12.38 21.58 7.45
C ALA A 870 10.95 21.82 7.96
N GLY A 871 9.96 21.46 7.14
CA GLY A 871 8.54 21.61 7.47
C GLY A 871 7.67 21.63 6.22
N GLU A 872 6.55 22.36 6.31
CA GLU A 872 5.62 22.63 5.21
C GLU A 872 5.49 24.14 5.02
N VAL A 873 5.38 24.57 3.76
CA VAL A 873 5.07 25.96 3.40
C VAL A 873 3.62 26.21 3.75
N GLU A 874 3.37 26.89 4.88
CA GLU A 874 2.04 27.07 5.49
C GLU A 874 0.96 27.51 4.49
N LYS A 875 1.30 28.41 3.55
CA LYS A 875 0.40 28.88 2.50
C LYS A 875 -0.13 27.76 1.58
N VAL A 876 0.70 26.78 1.21
CA VAL A 876 0.42 25.82 0.11
C VAL A 876 0.50 24.33 0.49
N GLY A 877 0.90 23.98 1.71
CA GLY A 877 1.00 22.58 2.19
C GLY A 877 2.11 21.74 1.53
N GLU A 878 2.98 22.35 0.72
CA GLU A 878 4.12 21.65 0.14
C GLU A 878 5.28 21.54 1.15
N LYS A 879 5.95 20.38 1.16
CA LYS A 879 7.04 20.10 2.11
C LYS A 879 8.35 20.55 1.52
N ILE A 880 9.17 21.07 2.42
CA ILE A 880 10.50 21.59 2.18
C ILE A 880 11.49 20.89 3.13
N GLY A 881 12.72 20.76 2.68
CA GLY A 881 13.79 20.17 3.47
C GLY A 881 15.09 20.10 2.69
N TRP A 882 15.99 19.26 3.20
CA TRP A 882 17.33 19.09 2.65
C TRP A 882 17.64 17.63 2.33
N PHE A 883 18.35 17.42 1.23
CA PHE A 883 19.19 16.27 0.99
C PHE A 883 20.53 16.47 1.69
N TYR A 884 20.97 15.44 2.40
CA TYR A 884 22.27 15.40 3.07
C TYR A 884 23.09 14.29 2.42
N ILE A 885 24.18 14.66 1.75
CA ILE A 885 25.08 13.75 1.03
C ILE A 885 26.45 13.78 1.68
N SER A 886 27.11 12.62 1.78
CA SER A 886 28.51 12.55 2.21
C SER A 886 29.27 11.45 1.46
N TYR A 887 30.50 11.73 1.04
CA TYR A 887 31.39 10.73 0.45
C TYR A 887 32.86 11.04 0.69
N THR A 888 33.71 10.05 0.40
CA THR A 888 35.16 10.20 0.38
C THR A 888 35.61 10.60 -1.04
N LYS A 889 36.38 11.68 -1.18
CA LYS A 889 36.96 12.09 -2.47
C LYS A 889 37.88 11.00 -3.03
N ARG A 890 37.77 10.76 -4.34
CA ARG A 890 38.73 9.97 -5.14
C ARG A 890 39.01 10.67 -6.46
N GLU A 891 40.28 10.92 -6.80
CA GLU A 891 40.64 11.76 -7.97
C GLU A 891 40.10 11.24 -9.32
N GLU A 892 39.97 9.94 -9.52
CA GLU A 892 39.40 9.34 -10.75
C GLU A 892 37.86 9.43 -10.82
N LYS A 893 37.18 9.95 -9.79
CA LYS A 893 35.73 9.85 -9.60
C LYS A 893 35.07 11.23 -9.64
N LYS A 894 34.64 11.63 -10.84
CA LYS A 894 33.97 12.90 -11.12
C LYS A 894 32.45 12.85 -10.94
N ALA A 895 31.83 14.00 -10.71
CA ALA A 895 30.37 14.15 -10.78
C ALA A 895 29.90 14.06 -12.25
N LYS A 896 28.60 13.87 -12.49
CA LYS A 896 28.03 13.79 -13.85
C LYS A 896 26.88 14.79 -14.07
N PRO A 897 26.56 15.15 -15.32
CA PRO A 897 25.34 15.88 -15.65
C PRO A 897 24.06 15.16 -15.18
N ILE A 898 23.06 15.95 -14.80
CA ILE A 898 21.71 15.47 -14.46
C ILE A 898 21.03 14.97 -15.74
N ASN A 899 20.35 13.81 -15.68
CA ASN A 899 19.63 13.29 -16.85
C ASN A 899 18.31 14.04 -17.05
N MET A 900 18.31 15.02 -17.96
CA MET A 900 17.16 15.89 -18.16
C MET A 900 15.98 15.21 -18.89
N GLN A 901 16.25 14.21 -19.74
CA GLN A 901 15.18 13.38 -20.33
C GLN A 901 14.44 12.59 -19.23
N ARG A 902 15.18 11.98 -18.30
CA ARG A 902 14.59 11.39 -17.08
C ARG A 902 13.82 12.45 -16.30
N LYS A 903 14.45 13.60 -15.96
CA LYS A 903 13.81 14.62 -15.11
C LYS A 903 12.50 15.12 -15.69
N GLN A 904 12.41 15.30 -17.01
CA GLN A 904 11.19 15.67 -17.72
C GLN A 904 10.12 14.58 -17.62
N LEU A 905 10.49 13.33 -17.92
CA LEU A 905 9.60 12.16 -17.91
C LEU A 905 9.04 11.80 -16.52
N VAL A 906 9.81 11.97 -15.44
CA VAL A 906 9.39 11.57 -14.08
C VAL A 906 8.73 12.70 -13.28
N GLN A 907 8.00 13.60 -13.94
CA GLN A 907 7.14 14.58 -13.25
C GLN A 907 5.67 14.18 -13.26
N ARG A 908 4.92 14.80 -12.34
CA ARG A 908 3.46 14.70 -12.26
C ARG A 908 2.89 16.13 -12.27
N PRO A 909 2.95 16.82 -13.43
CA PRO A 909 2.52 18.20 -13.52
C PRO A 909 1.02 18.31 -13.25
N ARG A 910 0.61 19.21 -12.35
CA ARG A 910 -0.82 19.41 -12.06
C ARG A 910 -1.55 19.94 -13.30
N HIS A 911 -2.80 19.55 -13.46
CA HIS A 911 -3.69 20.14 -14.45
C HIS A 911 -3.85 21.64 -14.19
N THR A 912 -4.02 22.39 -15.25
CA THR A 912 -4.22 23.85 -15.23
C THR A 912 -5.65 24.21 -14.85
N LEU A 913 -5.85 25.38 -14.23
CA LEU A 913 -7.14 25.87 -13.77
C LEU A 913 -7.37 27.31 -14.23
N ALA A 914 -8.47 27.56 -14.92
CA ALA A 914 -8.94 28.90 -15.26
C ALA A 914 -10.02 29.39 -14.29
N LEU A 915 -10.03 30.70 -13.99
CA LEU A 915 -11.20 31.38 -13.47
C LEU A 915 -12.12 31.79 -14.63
N SER A 916 -13.39 31.38 -14.55
CA SER A 916 -14.50 31.87 -15.37
C SER A 916 -15.39 32.81 -14.54
N MET A 917 -15.28 34.12 -14.75
CA MET A 917 -16.09 35.12 -14.03
C MET A 917 -16.92 35.99 -14.99
N ILE A 918 -18.15 36.29 -14.60
CA ILE A 918 -18.98 37.34 -15.23
C ILE A 918 -19.04 38.54 -14.27
N VAL A 919 -18.97 39.76 -14.78
CA VAL A 919 -18.97 40.98 -13.95
C VAL A 919 -19.90 42.07 -14.49
N LYS A 920 -20.35 42.93 -13.58
CA LYS A 920 -20.95 44.24 -13.85
C LYS A 920 -20.94 45.12 -12.60
N ASP A 921 -20.46 46.36 -12.72
CA ASP A 921 -20.55 47.42 -11.71
C ASP A 921 -20.19 46.94 -10.28
N SER A 922 -18.98 46.38 -10.13
CA SER A 922 -18.52 45.62 -8.98
C SER A 922 -17.16 46.08 -8.43
N GLU A 923 -16.77 47.36 -8.63
CA GLU A 923 -15.46 47.88 -8.24
C GLU A 923 -15.12 47.67 -6.75
N GLY A 924 -16.13 47.71 -5.88
CA GLY A 924 -15.97 47.53 -4.43
C GLY A 924 -15.81 46.07 -3.96
N LEU A 925 -16.01 45.07 -4.82
CA LEU A 925 -15.96 43.64 -4.46
C LEU A 925 -15.00 42.82 -5.32
N LEU A 926 -14.75 43.22 -6.57
CA LEU A 926 -13.95 42.43 -7.52
C LEU A 926 -12.51 42.16 -7.05
N HIS A 927 -11.84 43.12 -6.39
CA HIS A 927 -10.44 42.97 -5.94
C HIS A 927 -10.26 41.74 -5.05
N ARG A 928 -11.02 41.65 -3.95
CA ARG A 928 -10.95 40.52 -2.99
C ARG A 928 -11.29 39.17 -3.64
N ALA A 929 -12.15 39.15 -4.65
CA ALA A 929 -12.53 37.92 -5.35
C ALA A 929 -11.35 37.40 -6.19
N LEU A 930 -10.75 38.27 -7.02
CA LEU A 930 -9.57 37.93 -7.84
C LEU A 930 -8.34 37.63 -6.96
N GLU A 931 -8.13 38.42 -5.91
CA GLU A 931 -7.08 38.23 -4.91
C GLU A 931 -7.17 36.88 -4.18
N SER A 932 -8.39 36.36 -3.96
CA SER A 932 -8.61 35.03 -3.35
C SER A 932 -8.32 33.84 -4.27
N VAL A 933 -8.17 34.05 -5.59
CA VAL A 933 -7.95 32.98 -6.57
C VAL A 933 -6.63 33.08 -7.34
N GLN A 934 -6.00 34.25 -7.41
CA GLN A 934 -4.75 34.49 -8.17
C GLN A 934 -3.58 33.55 -7.79
N GLY A 935 -3.58 33.00 -6.56
CA GLY A 935 -2.56 32.04 -6.12
C GLY A 935 -2.69 30.65 -6.75
N VAL A 936 -3.88 30.28 -7.24
CA VAL A 936 -4.21 28.90 -7.68
C VAL A 936 -4.62 28.73 -9.13
N VAL A 937 -5.03 29.81 -9.80
CA VAL A 937 -5.43 29.78 -11.21
C VAL A 937 -4.25 30.14 -12.12
N ASP A 938 -4.13 29.43 -13.24
CA ASP A 938 -3.15 29.68 -14.30
C ASP A 938 -3.67 30.67 -15.35
N GLU A 939 -4.99 30.87 -15.37
CA GLU A 939 -5.72 31.66 -16.36
C GLU A 939 -6.90 32.36 -15.68
N ILE A 940 -7.21 33.59 -16.11
CA ILE A 940 -8.40 34.32 -15.65
C ILE A 940 -9.12 34.89 -16.87
N VAL A 941 -10.40 34.57 -17.03
CA VAL A 941 -11.29 35.08 -18.08
C VAL A 941 -12.45 35.82 -17.42
N VAL A 942 -12.58 37.11 -17.76
CA VAL A 942 -13.61 38.01 -17.23
C VAL A 942 -14.52 38.46 -18.37
N ILE A 943 -15.81 38.13 -18.27
CA ILE A 943 -16.84 38.64 -19.18
C ILE A 943 -17.51 39.85 -18.54
N ASP A 944 -17.17 41.04 -19.03
CA ASP A 944 -17.83 42.28 -18.63
C ASP A 944 -19.18 42.42 -19.35
N THR A 945 -20.27 42.48 -18.58
CA THR A 945 -21.64 42.59 -19.11
C THR A 945 -22.14 44.04 -19.19
N GLY A 946 -21.20 44.96 -19.41
CA GLY A 946 -21.39 46.40 -19.57
C GLY A 946 -21.26 47.16 -18.25
N SER A 947 -20.10 47.11 -17.59
CA SER A 947 -19.80 47.97 -16.43
C SER A 947 -19.63 49.44 -16.82
N THR A 948 -19.82 50.32 -15.86
CA THR A 948 -19.72 51.79 -15.98
C THR A 948 -18.82 52.43 -14.92
N ASP A 949 -18.25 51.60 -14.04
CA ASP A 949 -17.37 51.96 -12.92
C ASP A 949 -15.93 51.46 -13.15
N SER A 950 -15.09 51.41 -12.10
CA SER A 950 -13.69 50.97 -12.19
C SER A 950 -13.49 49.46 -12.43
N THR A 951 -14.56 48.65 -12.57
CA THR A 951 -14.49 47.18 -12.67
C THR A 951 -13.53 46.70 -13.76
N ILE A 952 -13.57 47.31 -14.94
CA ILE A 952 -12.71 46.92 -16.09
C ILE A 952 -11.24 47.25 -15.82
N GLU A 953 -10.95 48.36 -15.13
CA GLU A 953 -9.58 48.75 -14.76
C GLU A 953 -9.02 47.86 -13.64
N ILE A 954 -9.88 47.36 -12.75
CA ILE A 954 -9.51 46.39 -11.72
C ILE A 954 -9.22 45.03 -12.37
N ALA A 955 -10.11 44.52 -13.22
CA ALA A 955 -9.92 43.23 -13.91
C ALA A 955 -8.61 43.17 -14.72
N LYS A 956 -8.26 44.27 -15.40
CA LYS A 956 -7.02 44.40 -16.20
C LYS A 956 -5.72 44.39 -15.39
N LYS A 957 -5.77 44.43 -14.06
CA LYS A 957 -4.58 44.22 -13.20
C LYS A 957 -4.25 42.73 -13.01
N TYR A 958 -5.21 41.84 -13.30
CA TYR A 958 -5.08 40.39 -13.12
C TYR A 958 -5.11 39.61 -14.44
N THR A 959 -5.67 40.16 -15.53
CA THR A 959 -5.72 39.49 -16.84
C THR A 959 -5.90 40.45 -18.02
N ASP A 960 -5.32 40.10 -19.17
CA ASP A 960 -5.65 40.71 -20.46
C ASP A 960 -6.98 40.19 -21.05
N LYS A 961 -7.46 39.01 -20.61
CA LYS A 961 -8.71 38.38 -21.11
C LYS A 961 -9.96 38.98 -20.44
N VAL A 962 -10.16 40.29 -20.61
CA VAL A 962 -11.38 41.01 -20.24
C VAL A 962 -12.21 41.27 -21.52
N ILE A 963 -13.24 40.46 -21.72
CA ILE A 963 -14.07 40.43 -22.94
C ILE A 963 -15.43 41.08 -22.66
N SER A 964 -15.96 41.85 -23.63
CA SER A 964 -17.32 42.40 -23.51
C SER A 964 -18.37 41.35 -23.90
N GLY A 965 -19.36 41.14 -23.02
CA GLY A 965 -20.39 40.13 -23.16
C GLY A 965 -21.82 40.66 -23.08
N SER A 966 -22.79 39.78 -23.35
CA SER A 966 -24.21 40.11 -23.37
C SER A 966 -24.78 40.34 -21.97
N CYS A 967 -25.69 41.33 -21.83
CA CYS A 967 -26.36 41.60 -20.56
C CYS A 967 -27.24 40.41 -20.12
N PRO A 968 -27.00 39.81 -18.93
CA PRO A 968 -27.73 38.62 -18.49
C PRO A 968 -29.20 38.89 -18.20
N LEU A 969 -29.58 40.15 -17.93
CA LEU A 969 -30.98 40.55 -17.73
C LEU A 969 -31.80 40.59 -19.04
N THR A 970 -31.15 40.44 -20.19
CA THR A 970 -31.78 40.40 -21.52
C THR A 970 -31.69 39.02 -22.17
N TYR A 971 -30.59 38.30 -21.96
CA TYR A 971 -30.31 37.03 -22.65
C TYR A 971 -30.23 35.80 -21.73
N GLY A 972 -30.31 36.00 -20.41
CA GLY A 972 -30.08 34.98 -19.40
C GLY A 972 -28.63 34.95 -18.89
N PHE A 973 -28.44 34.49 -17.66
CA PHE A 973 -27.12 34.37 -17.01
C PHE A 973 -26.25 33.26 -17.61
N GLU A 974 -26.83 32.20 -18.18
CA GLU A 974 -26.07 31.18 -18.91
C GLU A 974 -25.40 31.72 -20.18
N THR A 975 -25.94 32.78 -20.80
CA THR A 975 -25.39 33.34 -22.04
C THR A 975 -23.96 33.88 -21.88
N PRO A 976 -23.65 34.83 -20.96
CA PRO A 976 -22.26 35.26 -20.73
C PRO A 976 -21.38 34.17 -20.09
N ARG A 977 -21.95 33.23 -19.33
CA ARG A 977 -21.20 32.07 -18.79
C ARG A 977 -20.77 31.07 -19.88
N ASN A 978 -21.60 30.86 -20.90
CA ASN A 978 -21.23 30.05 -22.07
C ASN A 978 -20.28 30.79 -23.03
N GLU A 979 -20.24 32.12 -22.98
CA GLU A 979 -19.23 32.88 -23.70
C GLU A 979 -17.84 32.73 -23.06
N SER A 980 -17.70 32.78 -21.73
CA SER A 980 -16.39 32.63 -21.06
C SER A 980 -15.70 31.31 -21.42
N LEU A 981 -16.45 30.20 -21.47
CA LEU A 981 -15.93 28.87 -21.85
C LEU A 981 -15.17 28.88 -23.19
N ARG A 982 -15.54 29.76 -24.13
CA ARG A 982 -14.91 29.84 -25.47
C ARG A 982 -13.52 30.47 -25.48
N HIS A 983 -13.18 31.22 -24.44
CA HIS A 983 -11.91 31.94 -24.32
C HIS A 983 -10.91 31.23 -23.39
N ILE A 984 -11.35 30.15 -22.72
CA ILE A 984 -10.59 29.41 -21.73
C ILE A 984 -9.78 28.27 -22.37
N THR A 985 -8.52 28.17 -21.98
CA THR A 985 -7.53 27.22 -22.50
C THR A 985 -7.04 26.19 -21.47
N ALA A 986 -7.28 26.42 -20.18
CA ALA A 986 -6.92 25.50 -19.10
C ALA A 986 -7.67 24.15 -19.13
N ASP A 987 -7.10 23.14 -18.45
CA ASP A 987 -7.67 21.79 -18.29
C ASP A 987 -8.96 21.78 -17.44
N TRP A 988 -9.07 22.67 -16.46
CA TRP A 988 -10.22 22.84 -15.56
C TRP A 988 -10.69 24.29 -15.48
N ILE A 989 -11.94 24.48 -15.06
CA ILE A 989 -12.64 25.76 -14.97
C ILE A 989 -13.27 25.89 -13.58
N LEU A 990 -12.77 26.84 -12.79
CA LEU A 990 -13.40 27.33 -11.55
C LEU A 990 -14.35 28.48 -11.91
N TRP A 991 -15.53 28.53 -11.30
CA TRP A 991 -16.39 29.71 -11.34
C TRP A 991 -16.77 30.21 -9.94
N ILE A 992 -16.56 31.51 -9.73
CA ILE A 992 -17.06 32.27 -8.59
C ILE A 992 -17.59 33.62 -9.08
N ASP A 993 -18.52 34.20 -8.33
CA ASP A 993 -19.05 35.54 -8.60
C ASP A 993 -18.22 36.61 -7.89
N SER A 994 -18.31 37.88 -8.34
CA SER A 994 -17.50 38.97 -7.77
C SER A 994 -17.83 39.31 -6.31
N ASP A 995 -18.97 38.86 -5.79
CA ASP A 995 -19.37 38.95 -4.39
C ASP A 995 -19.06 37.66 -3.58
N GLU A 996 -18.18 36.81 -4.11
CA GLU A 996 -17.68 35.61 -3.45
C GLU A 996 -16.17 35.69 -3.17
N VAL A 997 -15.72 34.93 -2.18
CA VAL A 997 -14.31 34.81 -1.78
C VAL A 997 -14.00 33.33 -1.58
N LEU A 998 -12.92 32.85 -2.21
CA LEU A 998 -12.46 31.47 -2.07
C LEU A 998 -11.66 31.33 -0.76
N LEU A 999 -12.03 30.36 0.06
CA LEU A 999 -11.44 30.09 1.37
C LEU A 999 -10.62 28.80 1.31
N ASN A 1000 -9.39 28.86 1.83
CA ASN A 1000 -8.35 27.84 1.65
C ASN A 1000 -8.12 27.46 0.16
N PRO A 1001 -7.84 28.43 -0.73
CA PRO A 1001 -7.79 28.21 -2.18
C PRO A 1001 -6.75 27.14 -2.58
N GLU A 1002 -5.58 27.16 -1.95
CA GLU A 1002 -4.44 26.28 -2.27
C GLU A 1002 -4.77 24.78 -2.10
N GLY A 1003 -5.77 24.45 -1.27
CA GLY A 1003 -6.31 23.10 -1.12
C GLY A 1003 -6.84 22.49 -2.42
N ILE A 1004 -7.20 23.29 -3.42
CA ILE A 1004 -7.63 22.81 -4.76
C ILE A 1004 -6.50 22.06 -5.48
N ARG A 1005 -5.23 22.48 -5.32
CA ARG A 1005 -4.09 22.05 -6.17
C ARG A 1005 -3.89 20.54 -6.24
N LYS A 1006 -4.22 19.80 -5.17
CA LYS A 1006 -4.08 18.34 -5.09
C LYS A 1006 -5.12 17.56 -5.90
N TYR A 1007 -6.26 18.18 -6.20
CA TYR A 1007 -7.36 17.59 -7.00
C TYR A 1007 -7.16 17.81 -8.50
N LEU A 1008 -6.38 18.82 -8.91
CA LEU A 1008 -6.08 19.15 -10.31
C LEU A 1008 -5.07 18.15 -10.91
N ARG A 1009 -5.51 16.92 -11.17
CA ARG A 1009 -4.69 15.82 -11.75
C ARG A 1009 -5.52 14.98 -12.71
N ASP A 1010 -4.87 14.06 -13.41
CA ASP A 1010 -5.57 12.96 -14.05
C ASP A 1010 -6.22 12.10 -12.96
N ASN A 1011 -7.54 11.99 -13.03
CA ASN A 1011 -8.39 11.22 -12.12
C ASN A 1011 -9.80 11.16 -12.72
N ALA A 1012 -10.61 10.24 -12.19
CA ALA A 1012 -11.93 9.89 -12.74
C ALA A 1012 -12.97 11.03 -12.75
N TYR A 1013 -12.79 12.12 -12.00
CA TYR A 1013 -13.83 13.15 -11.83
C TYR A 1013 -13.93 14.12 -13.02
N LYS A 1014 -15.16 14.55 -13.34
CA LYS A 1014 -15.45 15.65 -14.28
C LYS A 1014 -15.70 16.98 -13.59
N GLY A 1015 -16.04 16.98 -12.29
CA GLY A 1015 -16.28 18.20 -11.53
C GLY A 1015 -16.15 18.05 -10.02
N TYR A 1016 -15.97 19.18 -9.36
CA TYR A 1016 -15.88 19.27 -7.91
C TYR A 1016 -16.93 20.22 -7.36
N ALA A 1017 -17.70 19.73 -6.39
CA ALA A 1017 -18.57 20.57 -5.57
C ALA A 1017 -17.74 21.27 -4.49
N ILE A 1018 -18.08 22.53 -4.21
CA ILE A 1018 -17.45 23.34 -3.14
C ILE A 1018 -18.57 23.92 -2.29
N ALA A 1019 -18.44 23.83 -0.97
CA ALA A 1019 -19.45 24.32 -0.04
C ALA A 1019 -19.50 25.85 -0.02
N GLN A 1020 -20.66 26.41 -0.38
CA GLN A 1020 -20.91 27.86 -0.40
C GLN A 1020 -21.68 28.28 0.87
N HIS A 1021 -21.05 29.14 1.68
CA HIS A 1021 -21.59 29.64 2.93
C HIS A 1021 -22.16 31.05 2.73
N HIS A 1022 -23.48 31.21 2.93
CA HIS A 1022 -24.18 32.48 2.78
C HIS A 1022 -24.21 33.26 4.11
N PHE A 1023 -23.43 34.33 4.20
CA PHE A 1023 -23.42 35.21 5.38
C PHE A 1023 -24.67 36.11 5.39
N SER A 1024 -25.76 35.57 5.95
CA SER A 1024 -27.10 36.18 5.94
C SER A 1024 -27.70 36.35 7.34
N VAL A 1025 -28.64 37.27 7.48
CA VAL A 1025 -29.21 37.71 8.78
C VAL A 1025 -30.37 36.81 9.25
N VAL A 1026 -30.17 35.48 9.26
CA VAL A 1026 -31.05 34.44 9.84
C VAL A 1026 -32.36 34.22 9.02
N PRO A 1027 -32.71 32.97 8.64
CA PRO A 1027 -33.43 32.04 9.54
C PRO A 1027 -32.53 31.01 10.24
N PRO A 1028 -32.98 30.33 11.33
CA PRO A 1028 -32.12 29.44 12.12
C PRO A 1028 -31.49 28.26 11.38
N ASN A 1029 -32.10 27.81 10.28
CA ASN A 1029 -31.59 26.70 9.45
C ASN A 1029 -30.59 27.17 8.36
N ALA A 1030 -30.25 28.46 8.28
CA ALA A 1030 -29.45 29.04 7.19
C ALA A 1030 -27.95 28.67 7.19
N PHE A 1031 -27.50 27.84 8.13
CA PHE A 1031 -26.11 27.33 8.18
C PHE A 1031 -25.86 26.07 7.32
N LYS A 1032 -26.87 25.55 6.61
CA LYS A 1032 -26.67 24.53 5.57
C LYS A 1032 -26.06 25.21 4.33
N ALA A 1033 -24.80 24.92 4.03
CA ALA A 1033 -24.13 25.39 2.82
C ALA A 1033 -24.77 24.78 1.55
N ASP A 1034 -24.78 25.54 0.45
CA ASP A 1034 -25.10 25.00 -0.87
C ASP A 1034 -23.89 24.21 -1.41
N LEU A 1035 -24.13 23.16 -2.20
CA LEU A 1035 -23.10 22.26 -2.73
C LEU A 1035 -23.08 22.21 -4.28
N PRO A 1036 -23.06 23.36 -5.01
CA PRO A 1036 -23.00 23.36 -6.47
C PRO A 1036 -21.64 22.85 -6.98
N ILE A 1037 -21.61 22.33 -8.20
CA ILE A 1037 -20.37 22.08 -8.94
C ILE A 1037 -19.72 23.42 -9.25
N ARG A 1038 -18.55 23.70 -8.65
CA ARG A 1038 -17.81 24.97 -8.78
C ARG A 1038 -16.55 24.87 -9.60
N ILE A 1039 -15.97 23.68 -9.70
CA ILE A 1039 -14.91 23.36 -10.64
C ILE A 1039 -15.41 22.28 -11.59
N HIS A 1040 -15.16 22.39 -12.88
CA HIS A 1040 -15.42 21.33 -13.86
C HIS A 1040 -14.28 21.23 -14.89
N ARG A 1041 -14.14 20.10 -15.57
CA ARG A 1041 -13.19 19.96 -16.68
C ARG A 1041 -13.59 20.90 -17.84
N ASN A 1042 -12.60 21.37 -18.59
CA ASN A 1042 -12.83 22.02 -19.87
C ASN A 1042 -13.16 20.95 -20.93
N GLY A 1043 -14.05 21.24 -21.87
CA GLY A 1043 -14.63 20.23 -22.77
C GLY A 1043 -15.61 19.27 -22.09
N HIS A 1044 -15.71 18.04 -22.59
CA HIS A 1044 -16.66 16.99 -22.14
C HIS A 1044 -18.15 17.40 -22.20
N ASP A 1045 -18.52 18.22 -23.19
CA ASP A 1045 -19.89 18.70 -23.46
C ASP A 1045 -20.56 19.49 -22.32
N ILE A 1046 -19.79 19.85 -21.28
CA ILE A 1046 -20.26 20.63 -20.14
C ILE A 1046 -20.60 22.05 -20.59
N THR A 1047 -21.86 22.44 -20.40
CA THR A 1047 -22.38 23.76 -20.80
C THR A 1047 -23.36 24.30 -19.76
N TRP A 1048 -23.56 25.61 -19.76
CA TRP A 1048 -24.47 26.27 -18.82
C TRP A 1048 -25.91 26.26 -19.33
N TYR A 1049 -26.83 25.84 -18.46
CA TYR A 1049 -28.27 25.95 -18.67
C TYR A 1049 -28.91 26.82 -17.59
N GLY A 1050 -29.81 27.72 -18.01
CA GLY A 1050 -30.69 28.48 -17.14
C GLY A 1050 -30.57 30.00 -17.30
N LEU A 1051 -31.69 30.70 -17.48
CA LEU A 1051 -31.66 32.18 -17.57
C LEU A 1051 -31.30 32.84 -16.24
N VAL A 1052 -31.52 32.13 -15.13
CA VAL A 1052 -31.18 32.53 -13.77
C VAL A 1052 -31.11 31.27 -12.92
N HIS A 1053 -30.23 31.24 -11.90
CA HIS A 1053 -29.85 29.98 -11.24
C HIS A 1053 -29.34 28.98 -12.29
N GLU A 1054 -28.49 29.51 -13.16
CA GLU A 1054 -27.73 28.79 -14.15
C GLU A 1054 -26.84 27.75 -13.49
N HIS A 1055 -26.74 26.56 -14.07
CA HIS A 1055 -25.84 25.49 -13.60
C HIS A 1055 -25.13 24.87 -14.80
N VAL A 1056 -23.95 24.28 -14.54
CA VAL A 1056 -23.26 23.43 -15.51
C VAL A 1056 -23.90 22.03 -15.54
N GLU A 1057 -24.28 21.58 -16.72
CA GLU A 1057 -24.92 20.28 -16.99
C GLU A 1057 -24.25 19.72 -18.27
N THR A 1058 -24.05 18.39 -18.40
CA THR A 1058 -23.44 17.79 -19.63
C THR A 1058 -24.46 17.68 -20.77
N GLU A 1059 -25.72 17.52 -20.39
CA GLU A 1059 -26.91 17.65 -21.24
C GLU A 1059 -28.01 18.26 -20.35
N LEU A 1060 -29.12 18.71 -20.94
CA LEU A 1060 -30.22 19.30 -20.15
C LEU A 1060 -30.78 18.27 -19.14
N ASN A 1061 -30.68 18.58 -17.84
CA ASN A 1061 -30.94 17.73 -16.68
C ASN A 1061 -29.90 16.65 -16.34
N ALA A 1062 -28.77 16.57 -17.05
CA ALA A 1062 -27.68 15.66 -16.74
C ALA A 1062 -26.60 16.36 -15.92
N SER A 1063 -26.52 16.03 -14.62
CA SER A 1063 -25.48 16.52 -13.72
C SER A 1063 -24.08 16.22 -14.24
N VAL A 1064 -23.11 17.09 -13.95
CA VAL A 1064 -21.68 16.83 -14.21
C VAL A 1064 -21.19 15.68 -13.32
N THR A 1065 -21.41 14.45 -13.76
CA THR A 1065 -20.99 13.23 -13.06
C THR A 1065 -19.93 12.46 -13.85
N PRO A 1066 -18.98 11.81 -13.18
CA PRO A 1066 -18.77 11.80 -11.72
C PRO A 1066 -18.27 13.12 -11.13
N SER A 1067 -18.68 13.38 -9.88
CA SER A 1067 -18.26 14.54 -9.10
C SER A 1067 -17.85 14.19 -7.67
N HIS A 1068 -16.94 14.95 -7.08
CA HIS A 1068 -16.53 14.84 -5.68
C HIS A 1068 -16.72 16.16 -4.92
N LEU A 1069 -17.04 16.11 -3.63
CA LEU A 1069 -17.15 17.30 -2.77
C LEU A 1069 -15.77 17.59 -2.15
N LEU A 1070 -15.23 18.79 -2.36
CA LEU A 1070 -14.00 19.20 -1.68
C LEU A 1070 -14.34 19.47 -0.19
N PRO A 1071 -13.72 18.75 0.76
CA PRO A 1071 -14.06 18.86 2.18
C PRO A 1071 -13.35 20.03 2.88
N ASP A 1072 -12.29 20.57 2.27
CA ASP A 1072 -11.33 21.51 2.84
C ASP A 1072 -11.20 22.82 2.06
N VAL A 1073 -12.01 23.00 1.01
CA VAL A 1073 -12.12 24.24 0.23
C VAL A 1073 -13.56 24.73 0.35
N HIS A 1074 -13.74 26.03 0.59
CA HIS A 1074 -15.07 26.63 0.80
C HIS A 1074 -15.19 27.96 0.07
N ILE A 1075 -16.43 28.40 -0.20
CA ILE A 1075 -16.72 29.74 -0.71
C ILE A 1075 -17.47 30.53 0.36
N GLY A 1076 -16.95 31.71 0.71
CA GLY A 1076 -17.69 32.71 1.47
C GLY A 1076 -18.48 33.61 0.52
N HIS A 1077 -19.76 33.80 0.75
CA HIS A 1077 -20.64 34.63 -0.09
C HIS A 1077 -21.44 35.63 0.75
N ASP A 1078 -21.36 36.92 0.40
CA ASP A 1078 -21.95 38.04 1.16
C ASP A 1078 -23.02 38.84 0.39
N GLY A 1079 -23.40 38.39 -0.82
CA GLY A 1079 -24.43 39.00 -1.67
C GLY A 1079 -25.85 39.07 -1.08
N TYR A 1080 -26.05 38.53 0.13
CA TYR A 1080 -27.29 38.55 0.91
C TYR A 1080 -27.16 39.18 2.32
N LEU A 1081 -26.14 40.00 2.57
CA LEU A 1081 -25.89 40.70 3.85
C LEU A 1081 -27.07 41.50 4.41
N THR A 1082 -28.05 41.92 3.60
CA THR A 1082 -29.29 42.54 4.10
C THR A 1082 -30.53 42.06 3.35
N GLU A 1083 -31.67 42.03 4.07
CA GLU A 1083 -33.00 41.81 3.49
C GLU A 1083 -33.31 42.74 2.31
N SER A 1084 -32.82 43.98 2.33
CA SER A 1084 -33.06 44.94 1.27
C SER A 1084 -32.37 44.55 -0.05
N ILE A 1085 -31.17 43.98 0.03
CA ILE A 1085 -30.40 43.49 -1.12
C ILE A 1085 -31.01 42.17 -1.60
N ARG A 1086 -31.30 41.24 -0.68
CA ARG A 1086 -31.97 39.96 -0.98
C ARG A 1086 -33.30 40.17 -1.71
N ARG A 1087 -34.16 41.06 -1.21
CA ARG A 1087 -35.47 41.35 -1.85
C ARG A 1087 -35.32 42.00 -3.22
N LYS A 1088 -34.34 42.90 -3.43
CA LYS A 1088 -34.03 43.47 -4.76
C LYS A 1088 -33.56 42.38 -5.74
N ARG A 1089 -32.61 41.53 -5.35
CA ARG A 1089 -32.11 40.41 -6.16
C ARG A 1089 -33.22 39.42 -6.51
N PHE A 1090 -34.07 39.06 -5.54
CA PHE A 1090 -35.22 38.18 -5.74
C PHE A 1090 -36.20 38.71 -6.79
N MET A 1091 -36.68 39.96 -6.64
CA MET A 1091 -37.66 40.53 -7.57
C MET A 1091 -37.10 40.69 -8.99
N ARG A 1092 -35.80 40.99 -9.13
CA ARG A 1092 -35.07 40.98 -10.42
C ARG A 1092 -35.05 39.58 -11.06
N ASN A 1093 -34.84 38.54 -10.25
CA ASN A 1093 -34.73 37.16 -10.72
C ASN A 1093 -36.11 36.53 -11.05
N TYR A 1094 -37.19 36.98 -10.41
CA TYR A 1094 -38.52 36.36 -10.53
C TYR A 1094 -39.14 36.47 -11.94
N ASP A 1095 -38.80 37.48 -12.73
CA ASP A 1095 -39.20 37.54 -14.14
C ASP A 1095 -38.23 36.80 -15.08
N LEU A 1096 -36.99 36.54 -14.65
CA LEU A 1096 -36.06 35.67 -15.38
C LEU A 1096 -36.44 34.20 -15.23
N ILE A 1097 -36.86 33.73 -14.05
CA ILE A 1097 -37.30 32.32 -13.90
C ILE A 1097 -38.56 32.04 -14.72
N LYS A 1098 -39.50 32.99 -14.83
CA LYS A 1098 -40.67 32.87 -15.75
C LYS A 1098 -40.30 32.82 -17.24
N GLN A 1099 -39.13 33.33 -17.61
CA GLN A 1099 -38.58 33.20 -18.97
C GLN A 1099 -37.79 31.89 -19.12
N ASP A 1100 -37.12 31.43 -18.06
CA ASP A 1100 -36.44 30.13 -18.00
C ASP A 1100 -37.39 28.99 -18.36
N ARG A 1101 -38.59 28.98 -17.77
CA ARG A 1101 -39.62 27.97 -18.05
C ARG A 1101 -40.11 27.98 -19.52
N LYS A 1102 -39.88 29.05 -20.27
CA LYS A 1102 -40.23 29.16 -21.70
C LYS A 1102 -39.10 28.69 -22.61
N LYS A 1103 -37.83 28.92 -22.22
CA LYS A 1103 -36.65 28.46 -22.99
C LYS A 1103 -36.30 27.00 -22.70
N TYR A 1104 -36.44 26.58 -21.43
CA TYR A 1104 -36.14 25.23 -20.94
C TYR A 1104 -37.32 24.64 -20.15
N PRO A 1105 -38.49 24.39 -20.77
CA PRO A 1105 -39.67 23.86 -20.08
C PRO A 1105 -39.39 22.55 -19.34
N GLU A 1106 -38.54 21.68 -19.89
CA GLU A 1106 -38.13 20.40 -19.28
C GLU A 1106 -36.96 20.47 -18.30
N ARG A 1107 -36.43 21.67 -17.98
CA ARG A 1107 -35.42 21.81 -16.90
C ARG A 1107 -36.05 21.57 -15.54
N ARG A 1108 -35.81 20.38 -14.97
CA ARG A 1108 -36.28 19.89 -13.67
C ARG A 1108 -35.83 20.79 -12.51
N LEU A 1109 -34.57 21.22 -12.52
CA LEU A 1109 -34.05 22.18 -11.53
C LEU A 1109 -34.75 23.54 -11.66
N GLY A 1110 -34.91 24.07 -12.88
CA GLY A 1110 -35.68 25.30 -13.12
C GLY A 1110 -37.14 25.20 -12.65
N ARG A 1111 -37.76 24.02 -12.76
CA ARG A 1111 -39.12 23.72 -12.27
C ARG A 1111 -39.20 23.68 -10.75
N PHE A 1112 -38.18 23.17 -10.06
CA PHE A 1112 -38.08 23.22 -8.59
C PHE A 1112 -37.86 24.66 -8.09
N LEU A 1113 -37.01 25.43 -8.78
CA LEU A 1113 -36.71 26.81 -8.44
C LEU A 1113 -37.92 27.74 -8.67
N GLU A 1114 -38.71 27.49 -9.72
CA GLU A 1114 -40.03 28.11 -9.92
C GLU A 1114 -40.97 27.84 -8.74
N VAL A 1115 -41.09 26.59 -8.28
CA VAL A 1115 -41.90 26.21 -7.11
C VAL A 1115 -41.45 26.94 -5.84
N ARG A 1116 -40.14 27.02 -5.61
CA ARG A 1116 -39.53 27.77 -4.50
C ARG A 1116 -39.89 29.26 -4.58
N ASP A 1117 -39.73 29.86 -5.76
CA ASP A 1117 -39.83 31.30 -5.92
C ASP A 1117 -41.27 31.81 -6.01
N ASP A 1118 -42.21 31.01 -6.53
CA ASP A 1118 -43.65 31.30 -6.41
C ASP A 1118 -44.07 31.37 -4.93
N ILE A 1119 -43.63 30.45 -4.07
CA ILE A 1119 -43.93 30.50 -2.62
C ILE A 1119 -43.20 31.66 -1.92
N HIS A 1120 -41.97 31.99 -2.32
CA HIS A 1120 -41.30 33.20 -1.83
C HIS A 1120 -42.01 34.50 -2.25
N TYR A 1121 -42.56 34.56 -3.46
CA TYR A 1121 -43.37 35.68 -3.93
C TYR A 1121 -44.69 35.76 -3.17
N VAL A 1122 -45.39 34.63 -2.96
CA VAL A 1122 -46.61 34.59 -2.14
C VAL A 1122 -46.34 35.05 -0.70
N ARG A 1123 -45.26 34.59 -0.06
CA ARG A 1123 -44.83 35.08 1.27
C ARG A 1123 -44.64 36.61 1.27
N TYR A 1124 -43.90 37.15 0.30
CA TYR A 1124 -43.65 38.59 0.17
C TYR A 1124 -44.96 39.39 -0.01
N CYS A 1125 -45.89 38.89 -0.83
CA CYS A 1125 -47.17 39.53 -1.04
C CYS A 1125 -48.08 39.44 0.20
N LEU A 1126 -48.03 38.35 0.97
CA LEU A 1126 -48.75 38.23 2.25
C LEU A 1126 -48.18 39.16 3.32
N GLU A 1127 -46.85 39.30 3.44
CA GLU A 1127 -46.21 40.30 4.30
C GLU A 1127 -46.68 41.72 3.95
N LYS A 1128 -46.74 42.05 2.65
CA LYS A 1128 -47.19 43.36 2.15
C LYS A 1128 -48.69 43.59 2.32
N GLY A 1129 -49.50 42.55 2.16
CA GLY A 1129 -50.96 42.59 2.21
C GLY A 1129 -51.58 42.32 3.59
N GLY A 1130 -50.80 42.34 4.67
CA GLY A 1130 -51.30 42.10 6.03
C GLY A 1130 -51.87 40.69 6.25
N GLY A 1131 -51.37 39.70 5.50
CA GLY A 1131 -51.84 38.31 5.53
C GLY A 1131 -53.09 38.02 4.69
N MET A 1132 -53.59 38.96 3.89
CA MET A 1132 -54.73 38.72 2.99
C MET A 1132 -54.30 37.91 1.77
N ILE A 1133 -54.89 36.73 1.59
CA ILE A 1133 -54.73 35.90 0.39
C ILE A 1133 -55.67 36.45 -0.70
N THR A 1134 -55.12 36.87 -1.84
CA THR A 1134 -55.89 37.21 -3.04
C THR A 1134 -56.08 35.97 -3.93
N ASN A 1135 -56.99 36.03 -4.91
CA ASN A 1135 -57.18 34.95 -5.88
C ASN A 1135 -55.87 34.60 -6.61
N GLU A 1136 -55.09 35.60 -7.03
CA GLU A 1136 -53.78 35.42 -7.68
C GLU A 1136 -52.79 34.65 -6.80
N LEU A 1137 -52.72 34.97 -5.49
CA LEU A 1137 -51.86 34.24 -4.56
C LEU A 1137 -52.38 32.82 -4.26
N ALA A 1138 -53.70 32.61 -4.33
CA ALA A 1138 -54.28 31.28 -4.23
C ALA A 1138 -53.94 30.44 -5.48
N GLU A 1139 -54.09 31.00 -6.68
CA GLU A 1139 -53.74 30.36 -7.95
C GLU A 1139 -52.25 29.97 -8.03
N LEU A 1140 -51.34 30.80 -7.50
CA LEU A 1140 -49.93 30.43 -7.35
C LEU A 1140 -49.71 29.26 -6.38
N CYS A 1141 -50.41 29.21 -5.25
CA CYS A 1141 -50.35 28.05 -4.34
C CYS A 1141 -50.92 26.78 -5.00
N GLU A 1142 -52.01 26.87 -5.76
CA GLU A 1142 -52.58 25.74 -6.51
C GLU A 1142 -51.62 25.24 -7.61
N LYS A 1143 -50.97 26.17 -8.33
CA LYS A 1143 -49.90 25.87 -9.30
C LYS A 1143 -48.76 25.10 -8.62
N VAL A 1144 -48.27 25.58 -7.48
CA VAL A 1144 -47.21 24.91 -6.70
C VAL A 1144 -47.63 23.51 -6.27
N ILE A 1145 -48.84 23.35 -5.72
CA ILE A 1145 -49.38 22.04 -5.31
C ILE A 1145 -49.39 21.09 -6.51
N LYS A 1146 -49.96 21.52 -7.64
CA LYS A 1146 -50.01 20.75 -8.88
C LYS A 1146 -48.61 20.36 -9.37
N THR A 1147 -47.70 21.32 -9.52
CA THR A 1147 -46.33 21.10 -10.02
C THR A 1147 -45.54 20.14 -9.13
N VAL A 1148 -45.71 20.18 -7.81
CA VAL A 1148 -45.07 19.23 -6.89
C VAL A 1148 -45.68 17.83 -7.01
N ARG A 1149 -47.01 17.72 -7.12
CA ARG A 1149 -47.68 16.41 -7.30
C ARG A 1149 -47.33 15.75 -8.65
N GLU A 1150 -47.26 16.52 -9.73
CA GLU A 1150 -46.99 15.99 -11.09
C GLU A 1150 -45.52 15.66 -11.36
N HIS A 1151 -44.56 16.21 -10.59
CA HIS A 1151 -43.13 16.12 -10.96
C HIS A 1151 -42.14 15.80 -9.82
N PHE A 1152 -42.51 15.96 -8.54
CA PHE A 1152 -41.58 15.78 -7.43
C PHE A 1152 -42.09 14.78 -6.37
N LEU A 1153 -43.42 14.63 -6.21
CA LEU A 1153 -44.05 13.51 -5.48
C LEU A 1153 -44.22 12.28 -6.39
N VAL A 1154 -43.18 11.97 -7.15
CA VAL A 1154 -43.06 10.78 -8.01
C VAL A 1154 -42.00 9.83 -7.44
N LYS A 1155 -41.92 8.60 -7.96
CA LYS A 1155 -40.88 7.65 -7.58
C LYS A 1155 -39.49 8.17 -7.99
N GLU A 1156 -38.48 7.88 -7.17
CA GLU A 1156 -37.05 8.17 -7.44
C GLU A 1156 -36.66 9.66 -7.67
N ASP A 1157 -37.49 10.63 -7.26
CA ASP A 1157 -37.08 12.04 -7.27
C ASP A 1157 -36.21 12.42 -6.06
N HIS A 1158 -35.05 13.03 -6.33
CA HIS A 1158 -34.08 13.44 -5.31
C HIS A 1158 -34.37 14.82 -4.69
N MET A 1159 -35.02 15.73 -5.42
CA MET A 1159 -35.48 17.04 -4.92
C MET A 1159 -36.80 16.94 -4.14
N GLN A 1160 -37.46 15.78 -4.16
CA GLN A 1160 -38.72 15.47 -3.47
C GLN A 1160 -38.82 16.01 -2.04
N MET A 1161 -37.75 15.93 -1.24
CA MET A 1161 -37.78 16.40 0.16
C MET A 1161 -37.75 17.92 0.27
N ASP A 1162 -36.97 18.60 -0.57
CA ASP A 1162 -36.90 20.06 -0.60
C ASP A 1162 -38.18 20.63 -1.23
N ALA A 1163 -38.72 20.00 -2.27
CA ALA A 1163 -39.99 20.34 -2.91
C ALA A 1163 -41.20 20.15 -1.97
N LEU A 1164 -41.18 19.10 -1.15
CA LEU A 1164 -42.22 18.83 -0.14
C LEU A 1164 -42.40 20.00 0.83
N GLY A 1165 -41.32 20.73 1.17
CA GLY A 1165 -41.40 21.91 2.04
C GLY A 1165 -42.32 23.00 1.49
N PHE A 1166 -42.18 23.34 0.20
CA PHE A 1166 -42.96 24.37 -0.48
C PHE A 1166 -44.42 23.94 -0.71
N TYR A 1167 -44.66 22.67 -1.05
CA TYR A 1167 -45.99 22.07 -1.14
C TYR A 1167 -46.73 22.05 0.22
N SER A 1168 -46.03 21.63 1.27
CA SER A 1168 -46.49 21.61 2.67
C SER A 1168 -46.84 23.02 3.16
N GLU A 1169 -46.14 24.05 2.67
CA GLU A 1169 -46.46 25.46 2.91
C GLU A 1169 -47.64 25.99 2.08
N ALA A 1170 -47.74 25.67 0.79
CA ALA A 1170 -48.88 26.04 -0.05
C ALA A 1170 -50.21 25.56 0.56
N LEU A 1171 -50.24 24.32 1.07
CA LEU A 1171 -51.37 23.75 1.80
C LEU A 1171 -51.63 24.40 3.17
N ARG A 1172 -50.62 24.99 3.82
CA ARG A 1172 -50.80 25.80 5.03
C ARG A 1172 -51.42 27.16 4.69
N ILE A 1173 -50.95 27.82 3.63
CA ILE A 1173 -51.49 29.11 3.14
C ILE A 1173 -52.95 28.95 2.71
N LEU A 1174 -53.27 27.99 1.83
CA LEU A 1174 -54.64 27.66 1.41
C LEU A 1174 -55.49 27.00 2.51
N ARG A 1175 -54.91 26.69 3.67
CA ARG A 1175 -55.51 25.99 4.81
C ARG A 1175 -56.05 24.56 4.52
N ARG A 1176 -55.95 24.05 3.29
CA ARG A 1176 -56.35 22.69 2.85
C ARG A 1176 -55.36 21.59 3.29
N GLY A 1177 -55.82 20.33 3.36
CA GLY A 1177 -54.99 19.16 3.66
C GLY A 1177 -54.82 18.88 5.16
N PHE A 1178 -54.12 17.78 5.48
CA PHE A 1178 -53.90 17.27 6.84
C PHE A 1178 -52.40 17.15 7.15
N GLU A 1179 -52.01 17.26 8.42
CA GLU A 1179 -50.60 17.09 8.83
C GLU A 1179 -50.27 15.63 9.15
N VAL A 1180 -49.12 15.17 8.67
CA VAL A 1180 -48.53 13.88 8.99
C VAL A 1180 -47.18 14.11 9.67
N ARG A 1181 -46.95 13.38 10.77
CA ARG A 1181 -45.64 13.30 11.43
C ARG A 1181 -45.08 11.91 11.22
N PHE A 1182 -43.88 11.83 10.66
CA PHE A 1182 -43.15 10.58 10.51
C PHE A 1182 -41.66 10.80 10.74
N GLY A 1183 -41.03 9.79 11.34
CA GLY A 1183 -39.60 9.68 11.53
C GLY A 1183 -39.20 8.23 11.21
N ILE A 1184 -38.00 8.05 10.67
CA ILE A 1184 -37.50 6.75 10.19
C ILE A 1184 -36.26 6.41 11.00
N ALA A 1185 -36.24 5.24 11.63
CA ALA A 1185 -35.21 4.81 12.57
C ALA A 1185 -34.51 3.53 12.11
N VAL A 1186 -33.23 3.39 12.46
CA VAL A 1186 -32.33 2.33 11.97
C VAL A 1186 -31.57 1.70 13.14
N GLY A 1187 -31.79 0.39 13.37
CA GLY A 1187 -31.15 -0.39 14.43
C GLY A 1187 -31.95 -0.45 15.74
N ARG A 1188 -31.56 -1.35 16.66
CA ARG A 1188 -32.19 -1.49 17.99
C ARG A 1188 -31.57 -0.58 19.06
N ASP A 1189 -30.29 -0.24 18.93
CA ASP A 1189 -29.50 0.40 19.98
C ASP A 1189 -28.79 1.67 19.47
N ASN A 1190 -29.57 2.70 19.13
CA ASN A 1190 -29.04 4.04 18.83
C ASN A 1190 -29.74 5.11 19.70
N PRO A 1191 -29.05 5.69 20.70
CA PRO A 1191 -29.62 6.73 21.56
C PRO A 1191 -29.96 8.06 20.87
N LEU A 1192 -29.47 8.29 19.64
CA LEU A 1192 -29.62 9.56 18.91
C LEU A 1192 -30.97 9.72 18.19
N LEU A 1193 -32.07 9.26 18.80
CA LEU A 1193 -33.40 9.79 18.51
C LEU A 1193 -33.62 11.10 19.27
N THR A 1194 -32.85 12.14 18.89
CA THR A 1194 -33.23 13.52 19.23
C THR A 1194 -34.55 13.87 18.52
N GLN A 1195 -35.30 14.82 19.06
CA GLN A 1195 -36.63 15.18 18.53
C GLN A 1195 -36.59 15.78 17.10
N GLU A 1196 -35.39 16.06 16.58
CA GLU A 1196 -35.12 16.67 15.28
C GLU A 1196 -35.38 15.72 14.10
N GLY A 1197 -35.37 14.39 14.33
CA GLY A 1197 -35.58 13.37 13.29
C GLY A 1197 -37.05 13.18 12.83
N ILE A 1198 -38.00 13.98 13.33
CA ILE A 1198 -39.43 13.85 13.02
C ILE A 1198 -39.86 14.96 12.08
N SER A 1199 -40.11 14.64 10.80
CA SER A 1199 -40.66 15.62 9.86
C SER A 1199 -42.16 15.80 10.07
N CYS A 1200 -42.65 17.05 10.01
CA CYS A 1200 -44.05 17.42 10.21
C CYS A 1200 -44.57 18.18 8.98
N ASN A 1201 -45.14 17.43 8.02
CA ASN A 1201 -45.52 17.95 6.72
C ASN A 1201 -47.03 17.85 6.47
N LYS A 1202 -47.56 18.79 5.69
CA LYS A 1202 -48.97 18.84 5.33
C LYS A 1202 -49.17 18.23 3.93
N PHE A 1203 -50.20 17.41 3.80
CA PHE A 1203 -50.51 16.66 2.58
C PHE A 1203 -51.96 16.90 2.15
N GLU A 1204 -52.17 16.91 0.84
CA GLU A 1204 -53.50 17.07 0.23
C GLU A 1204 -54.31 15.79 0.31
N SER A 1205 -53.69 14.67 -0.07
CA SER A 1205 -54.31 13.35 -0.11
C SER A 1205 -53.48 12.29 0.63
N ARG A 1206 -54.09 11.12 0.84
CA ARG A 1206 -53.39 9.93 1.36
C ARG A 1206 -52.39 9.35 0.36
N GLU A 1207 -52.71 9.45 -0.93
CA GLU A 1207 -51.86 8.99 -2.05
C GLU A 1207 -50.50 9.70 -2.05
N ASP A 1208 -50.48 11.01 -1.78
CA ASP A 1208 -49.24 11.80 -1.69
C ASP A 1208 -48.31 11.30 -0.56
N VAL A 1209 -48.91 10.81 0.55
CA VAL A 1209 -48.19 10.24 1.69
C VAL A 1209 -47.67 8.84 1.35
N GLU A 1210 -48.49 8.01 0.71
CA GLU A 1210 -48.15 6.63 0.35
C GLU A 1210 -47.04 6.59 -0.72
N THR A 1211 -47.08 7.50 -1.71
CA THR A 1211 -46.02 7.63 -2.73
C THR A 1211 -44.69 8.10 -2.12
N LEU A 1212 -44.73 9.08 -1.21
CA LEU A 1212 -43.53 9.52 -0.47
C LEU A 1212 -42.95 8.38 0.38
N LEU A 1213 -43.79 7.66 1.12
CA LEU A 1213 -43.34 6.55 1.97
C LEU A 1213 -42.76 5.40 1.14
N ALA A 1214 -43.40 5.00 0.03
CA ALA A 1214 -42.88 3.96 -0.86
C ALA A 1214 -41.47 4.32 -1.36
N SER A 1215 -41.32 5.54 -1.92
CA SER A 1215 -40.02 6.07 -2.37
C SER A 1215 -38.96 6.04 -1.25
N LYS A 1216 -39.30 6.41 0.00
CA LYS A 1216 -38.34 6.38 1.12
C LYS A 1216 -38.05 4.97 1.65
N PHE A 1217 -39.00 4.04 1.61
CA PHE A 1217 -38.74 2.65 1.96
C PHE A 1217 -37.83 1.97 0.93
N GLU A 1218 -38.05 2.17 -0.37
CA GLU A 1218 -37.20 1.59 -1.43
C GLU A 1218 -35.79 2.19 -1.45
N ASN A 1219 -35.65 3.52 -1.32
CA ASN A 1219 -34.34 4.17 -1.18
C ASN A 1219 -33.59 3.70 0.08
N MET A 1220 -34.30 3.43 1.18
CA MET A 1220 -33.69 2.74 2.32
C MET A 1220 -33.33 1.30 1.97
N PHE A 1221 -34.18 0.55 1.27
CA PHE A 1221 -33.96 -0.86 0.99
C PHE A 1221 -32.68 -1.06 0.15
N GLU A 1222 -32.41 -0.25 -0.87
CA GLU A 1222 -31.10 -0.26 -1.58
C GLU A 1222 -29.93 0.02 -0.62
N TYR A 1223 -30.08 1.01 0.27
CA TYR A 1223 -29.05 1.39 1.25
C TYR A 1223 -28.85 0.33 2.36
N PHE A 1224 -29.87 -0.49 2.63
CA PHE A 1224 -29.84 -1.59 3.60
C PHE A 1224 -29.36 -2.90 2.97
N GLU A 1225 -29.80 -3.28 1.77
CA GLU A 1225 -29.26 -4.43 1.03
C GLU A 1225 -27.76 -4.23 0.79
N GLY A 1226 -27.34 -3.05 0.33
CA GLY A 1226 -25.91 -2.70 0.22
C GLY A 1226 -25.11 -2.73 1.53
N ARG A 1227 -25.75 -3.04 2.67
CA ARG A 1227 -25.18 -3.09 4.02
C ARG A 1227 -25.45 -4.42 4.77
N TYR A 1228 -26.43 -5.21 4.33
CA TYR A 1228 -26.94 -6.41 4.99
C TYR A 1228 -27.34 -7.55 4.03
N SER A 1229 -27.10 -7.45 2.72
CA SER A 1229 -27.21 -8.60 1.82
C SER A 1229 -26.05 -9.57 2.08
N PHE A 1230 -26.33 -10.61 2.88
CA PHE A 1230 -25.54 -11.80 3.11
C PHE A 1230 -26.46 -13.02 3.03
#